data_AF-A0A017TCK5-F1
#
_entry.id   AF-A0A017TCK5-F1
#
_cell.length_a   1.000
_cell.length_b   1.000
_cell.length_c   1.000
_cell.angle_alpha   90.00
_cell.angle_beta   90.00
_cell.angle_gamma   90.00
#
_symmetry.space_group_name_H-M   'P 1'
#
loop_
_entity.id
_entity.type
_entity.pdbx_description
1 polymer ?
#
loop_
_entity_poly.entity_id
_entity_poly.type
_entity_poly.pdbx_seq_one_letter_code
_entity_poly.pdbx_strand_id
1 'polypeptide(L)'
;MLKRHSPLAFPLLALLWTFALLIGLTQTAAAQTTVTGGNVINQTWTPAGSPYIVQGDVIVPAGATLTIQAGTQVRFASSDGQASGTDASRVEMTIRGTLNVNGTVASPVVFQANSGSGTSVWYGLRADQASSVLNTSNLEVRNAIYGIHVSGGEQTLVGITAHTNSYGIYFTGNGSGTVLSSIIRDNSSTGIYAGIAAGTTGIVNVTNCTVYGNSSYGVDVNGANAANLTVNVKNAIITGNARGVYRSTNGGTVNVAVTYSDVWGNSTLDYSGVSAGTGSFSANPLYVSSTNLRITSNSPARFAAELGGDIGALPYAGDSTGILAGTLWSDLTLGTAGSPHLVTGDLVVAPGVTLTLQPGTTLRFGASDAMVTGQDLSRSELIVRGTLHAAGTTAQPVNIDSSGSGTSVWWGIQLAPTSTNSSFSNAIVSEAIYGIWLNGGTQTFNGLTAHTNTYGIYFTGNASGSVLNSIIRDNSSTGIYAGIAASATGIVNVTNCTVYGNSSYGVDVNGANAANLTVNVKNAIITGNARGVYRSTNGGTVNVAVTYSDVWGNSTLDYSGVSAGTGCISVNPLYAGAPGNLRLQGTSQCIDAGTSVGAPNSDIEGNPRPMDGDQINGPAHDMGAYELPSPTICGDGILGPGEVCDNGPLNGQYNQCRTDCSGLGPRCGDGVTNGPEQCDDGNANNTDACLNTCVQATCGDGVVRAGVEMCDDGNQVNTDACLNTCAQASCGDGFIRAGIETCDDGNQNNGDACLNTCMIATCGDGFVRAGVEACDDGNQSNNDACLNTCAQAACGDGFVRAGVETCDDGNQVNTDACLNTCMPATCGDGVVRTGVEACDDGNQANNDACLNTCVAASCGDGVVQTGVEACDDGNQVDTDACRNNCSSPSCGDGVVQTGETCDDGNQVNTDACLNTCMQASCGDGFVRAGVEACDDGNQSNTDGCVDGCEVAACGDGYVQDGVEDCDDSNTTAGDGCDADCLSEGQGGAGGGGGAGGEGGVGGAGGTGGSGGSGGAGGAGGTGGAGGSGGAGGEGGSGGEAGATGEGGTQGAGGSTPPSSGDSGCGCRTAGSEQGTQGGLLLVLGGLLTAAARRRRSRRAA
;
A
#
# COMPACT_ATOMS: atom_id res chain seq x y z
N MET A 1 -16.60 21.44 60.87
CA MET A 1 -16.82 21.05 62.29
C MET A 1 -16.49 19.56 62.46
N LEU A 2 -16.50 19.02 63.70
CA LEU A 2 -16.40 17.60 64.15
C LEU A 2 -15.94 16.52 63.12
N LYS A 3 -14.85 15.74 63.30
CA LYS A 3 -14.37 14.84 64.40
C LYS A 3 -14.74 13.35 64.22
N ARG A 4 -13.69 12.53 63.98
CA ARG A 4 -13.56 11.07 64.29
C ARG A 4 -14.43 10.13 63.43
N HIS A 5 -14.08 8.86 63.19
CA HIS A 5 -13.21 7.92 63.95
C HIS A 5 -12.21 7.10 63.10
N SER A 6 -11.21 6.56 63.82
CA SER A 6 -10.37 5.38 63.51
C SER A 6 -10.41 4.47 64.78
N PRO A 7 -9.80 3.26 64.86
CA PRO A 7 -8.85 2.58 63.95
C PRO A 7 -9.10 1.05 63.76
N LEU A 8 -8.13 0.34 63.15
CA LEU A 8 -7.73 -1.10 63.21
C LEU A 8 -7.32 -1.57 61.78
N ALA A 9 -6.20 -2.26 61.51
CA ALA A 9 -5.01 -2.59 62.31
C ALA A 9 -3.75 -2.78 61.41
N PHE A 10 -2.55 -2.72 62.00
CA PHE A 10 -1.22 -3.00 61.38
C PHE A 10 -0.83 -4.50 61.57
N PRO A 11 0.28 -5.02 60.99
CA PRO A 11 0.87 -4.78 59.65
C PRO A 11 1.43 -6.07 58.97
N LEU A 12 1.75 -6.05 57.67
CA LEU A 12 2.62 -7.10 57.06
C LEU A 12 3.36 -6.66 55.77
N LEU A 13 3.96 -5.46 55.75
CA LEU A 13 4.65 -4.93 54.56
C LEU A 13 5.99 -4.23 54.86
N ALA A 14 6.77 -4.80 55.79
CA ALA A 14 8.05 -4.25 56.26
C ALA A 14 9.22 -5.27 56.24
N LEU A 15 9.12 -6.35 55.45
CA LEU A 15 10.12 -7.42 55.42
C LEU A 15 10.69 -7.75 54.02
N LEU A 16 10.19 -7.13 52.95
CA LEU A 16 10.65 -7.36 51.56
C LEU A 16 11.70 -6.37 51.06
N TRP A 17 12.04 -5.34 51.85
CA TRP A 17 13.02 -4.31 51.49
C TRP A 17 14.49 -4.64 51.85
N THR A 18 14.76 -5.84 52.35
CA THR A 18 16.12 -6.26 52.78
C THR A 18 16.68 -7.49 52.05
N PHE A 19 15.95 -8.06 51.09
CA PHE A 19 16.44 -9.18 50.25
C PHE A 19 16.84 -8.77 48.83
N ALA A 20 16.32 -7.64 48.32
CA ALA A 20 16.70 -7.06 47.03
C ALA A 20 18.11 -6.43 46.99
N LEU A 21 18.86 -6.48 48.10
CA LEU A 21 20.20 -5.88 48.23
C LEU A 21 21.35 -6.92 48.19
N LEU A 22 21.05 -8.18 47.84
CA LEU A 22 22.03 -9.28 47.87
C LEU A 22 22.09 -10.15 46.61
N ILE A 23 21.14 -10.00 45.67
CA ILE A 23 21.42 -10.28 44.25
C ILE A 23 21.95 -8.97 43.66
N GLY A 24 23.19 -8.64 44.01
CA GLY A 24 23.91 -7.59 43.33
C GLY A 24 24.15 -8.02 41.89
N LEU A 25 23.43 -7.41 40.94
CA LEU A 25 23.76 -7.48 39.52
C LEU A 25 25.24 -7.13 39.38
N THR A 26 26.07 -8.14 39.13
CA THR A 26 27.44 -7.93 38.68
C THR A 26 27.37 -7.36 37.28
N GLN A 27 27.23 -6.04 37.18
CA GLN A 27 27.72 -5.32 36.02
C GLN A 27 29.19 -5.69 35.88
N THR A 28 29.48 -6.65 35.01
CA THR A 28 30.81 -6.97 34.55
C THR A 28 31.30 -5.73 33.81
N ALA A 29 31.98 -4.84 34.53
CA ALA A 29 32.51 -3.62 33.97
C ALA A 29 33.40 -3.99 32.78
N ALA A 30 32.93 -3.65 31.56
CA ALA A 30 33.60 -4.03 30.32
C ALA A 30 35.04 -3.52 30.36
N ALA A 31 35.99 -4.45 30.30
CA ALA A 31 37.38 -4.16 30.61
C ALA A 31 38.03 -3.54 29.38
N GLN A 32 38.14 -2.21 29.35
CA GLN A 32 38.83 -1.45 28.31
C GLN A 32 40.21 -2.07 28.02
N THR A 33 40.35 -2.73 26.88
CA THR A 33 41.58 -3.45 26.54
C THR A 33 42.54 -2.53 25.81
N THR A 34 43.65 -2.14 26.46
CA THR A 34 44.71 -1.37 25.79
C THR A 34 45.56 -2.27 24.91
N VAL A 35 45.67 -1.93 23.63
CA VAL A 35 46.54 -2.57 22.64
C VAL A 35 47.66 -1.61 22.27
N THR A 36 48.87 -1.85 22.77
CA THR A 36 50.05 -0.98 22.53
C THR A 36 50.52 -0.99 21.07
N GLY A 37 50.03 -1.94 20.26
CA GLY A 37 50.47 -2.24 18.90
C GLY A 37 51.43 -3.43 18.85
N GLY A 38 52.01 -3.67 17.67
CA GLY A 38 52.82 -4.83 17.33
C GLY A 38 52.05 -5.93 16.59
N ASN A 39 52.63 -7.13 16.55
CA ASN A 39 52.04 -8.28 15.87
C ASN A 39 50.91 -8.91 16.70
N VAL A 40 49.69 -8.92 16.15
CA VAL A 40 48.54 -9.66 16.67
C VAL A 40 48.47 -11.01 15.96
N ILE A 41 48.60 -12.10 16.72
CA ILE A 41 48.68 -13.47 16.21
C ILE A 41 47.62 -14.32 16.88
N ASN A 42 46.70 -14.87 16.08
CA ASN A 42 45.70 -15.88 16.46
C ASN A 42 44.88 -15.48 17.70
N GLN A 43 44.34 -14.26 17.66
CA GLN A 43 43.49 -13.70 18.72
C GLN A 43 42.03 -13.60 18.28
N THR A 44 41.13 -13.60 19.28
CA THR A 44 39.73 -13.19 19.12
C THR A 44 39.46 -12.00 20.03
N TRP A 45 38.90 -10.92 19.49
CA TRP A 45 38.45 -9.74 20.23
C TRP A 45 36.92 -9.78 20.37
N THR A 46 36.41 -9.45 21.56
CA THR A 46 35.01 -9.70 21.95
C THR A 46 34.40 -8.50 22.69
N PRO A 47 33.06 -8.37 22.76
CA PRO A 47 32.41 -7.29 23.49
C PRO A 47 32.85 -7.13 24.95
N ALA A 48 33.26 -8.21 25.62
CA ALA A 48 33.70 -8.18 27.01
C ALA A 48 35.04 -7.42 27.23
N GLY A 49 35.91 -7.38 26.21
CA GLY A 49 37.14 -6.57 26.20
C GLY A 49 36.99 -5.20 25.54
N SER A 50 35.78 -4.87 25.07
CA SER A 50 35.46 -3.62 24.38
C SER A 50 35.40 -2.44 25.35
N PRO A 51 35.87 -1.23 24.98
CA PRO A 51 36.55 -0.91 23.72
C PRO A 51 38.04 -1.29 23.73
N TYR A 52 38.51 -1.82 22.60
CA TYR A 52 39.94 -2.06 22.36
C TYR A 52 40.62 -0.74 21.96
N ILE A 53 41.50 -0.21 22.81
CA ILE A 53 42.18 1.07 22.60
C ILE A 53 43.55 0.84 21.98
N VAL A 54 43.67 1.07 20.68
CA VAL A 54 44.90 0.85 19.92
C VAL A 54 45.78 2.10 19.95
N GLN A 55 46.97 2.00 20.56
CA GLN A 55 47.88 3.12 20.84
C GLN A 55 49.09 3.20 19.88
N GLY A 56 49.32 2.17 19.09
CA GLY A 56 50.37 2.10 18.08
C GLY A 56 50.09 0.97 17.09
N ASP A 57 50.83 0.94 15.99
CA ASP A 57 50.48 0.15 14.80
C ASP A 57 50.20 -1.33 15.09
N VAL A 58 49.07 -1.85 14.62
CA VAL A 58 48.73 -3.26 14.68
C VAL A 58 49.06 -3.92 13.35
N ILE A 59 49.78 -5.04 13.40
CA ILE A 59 50.03 -5.91 12.24
C ILE A 59 49.38 -7.26 12.51
N VAL A 60 48.56 -7.78 11.59
CA VAL A 60 48.13 -9.19 11.55
C VAL A 60 49.03 -9.92 10.56
N PRO A 61 50.06 -10.68 11.01
CA PRO A 61 51.07 -11.25 10.11
C PRO A 61 50.51 -12.29 9.13
N ALA A 62 51.23 -12.54 8.02
CA ALA A 62 50.89 -13.60 7.08
C ALA A 62 50.84 -14.97 7.79
N GLY A 63 49.76 -15.73 7.56
CA GLY A 63 49.51 -17.01 8.24
C GLY A 63 48.93 -16.89 9.65
N ALA A 64 48.68 -15.68 10.17
CA ALA A 64 47.96 -15.45 11.41
C ALA A 64 46.54 -14.94 11.15
N THR A 65 45.64 -15.19 12.11
CA THR A 65 44.26 -14.71 12.10
C THR A 65 43.98 -13.76 13.27
N LEU A 66 43.18 -12.73 13.03
CA LEU A 66 42.46 -11.99 14.06
C LEU A 66 40.96 -12.06 13.76
N THR A 67 40.18 -12.51 14.73
CA THR A 67 38.70 -12.51 14.66
C THR A 67 38.13 -11.45 15.59
N ILE A 68 37.11 -10.72 15.16
CA ILE A 68 36.44 -9.70 15.95
C ILE A 68 34.93 -9.95 15.91
N GLN A 69 34.33 -10.15 17.09
CA GLN A 69 32.91 -10.53 17.23
C GLN A 69 31.98 -9.31 17.24
N ALA A 70 30.73 -9.52 16.81
CA ALA A 70 29.63 -8.54 16.83
C ALA A 70 29.57 -7.69 18.11
N GLY A 71 29.31 -6.40 17.96
CA GLY A 71 29.25 -5.42 19.06
C GLY A 71 30.61 -4.95 19.61
N THR A 72 31.73 -5.50 19.14
CA THR A 72 33.07 -5.05 19.57
C THR A 72 33.41 -3.68 18.97
N GLN A 73 33.92 -2.77 19.81
CA GLN A 73 34.46 -1.48 19.37
C GLN A 73 35.99 -1.49 19.40
N VAL A 74 36.61 -1.00 18.33
CA VAL A 74 38.06 -0.78 18.22
C VAL A 74 38.30 0.72 18.02
N ARG A 75 39.18 1.31 18.83
CA ARG A 75 39.37 2.75 18.94
C ARG A 75 40.85 3.12 18.80
N PHE A 76 41.19 3.80 17.72
CA PHE A 76 42.57 4.13 17.36
C PHE A 76 43.00 5.50 17.90
N ALA A 77 44.19 5.58 18.48
CA ALA A 77 44.76 6.84 18.95
C ALA A 77 45.06 7.80 17.78
N SER A 78 44.89 9.10 18.02
CA SER A 78 45.14 10.17 17.04
C SER A 78 46.62 10.49 16.82
N SER A 79 47.52 9.68 17.40
CA SER A 79 48.96 9.78 17.30
C SER A 79 49.54 8.39 17.53
N ASP A 80 50.40 7.91 16.63
CA ASP A 80 51.11 6.64 16.86
C ASP A 80 52.14 6.79 18.00
N GLY A 81 52.03 5.93 19.01
CA GLY A 81 52.96 5.86 20.13
C GLY A 81 54.29 5.16 19.83
N GLN A 82 54.42 4.48 18.69
CA GLN A 82 55.66 3.79 18.26
C GLN A 82 56.49 4.59 17.24
N ALA A 83 55.88 5.56 16.54
CA ALA A 83 56.42 6.30 15.41
C ALA A 83 56.95 5.39 14.29
N SER A 84 56.13 4.42 13.85
CA SER A 84 56.47 3.36 12.90
C SER A 84 55.60 3.36 11.63
N GLY A 85 55.19 2.18 11.15
CA GLY A 85 54.16 2.05 10.12
C GLY A 85 54.49 2.59 8.72
N THR A 86 53.42 2.91 8.00
CA THR A 86 53.40 3.61 6.70
C THR A 86 53.36 5.14 6.92
N ASP A 87 52.79 5.60 8.03
CA ASP A 87 52.64 6.97 8.50
C ASP A 87 52.96 7.05 10.01
N ALA A 88 54.24 7.30 10.33
CA ALA A 88 54.77 7.44 11.69
C ALA A 88 54.16 8.59 12.54
N SER A 89 53.05 9.19 12.10
CA SER A 89 52.24 10.12 12.89
C SER A 89 50.91 9.54 13.37
N ARG A 90 50.38 8.46 12.77
CA ARG A 90 49.00 7.98 13.00
C ARG A 90 48.92 6.46 13.01
N VAL A 91 48.18 5.92 14.00
CA VAL A 91 48.03 4.48 14.20
C VAL A 91 47.42 3.80 12.96
N GLU A 92 48.07 2.73 12.53
CA GLU A 92 47.62 1.83 11.47
C GLU A 92 47.08 0.50 11.98
N MET A 93 46.27 -0.15 11.14
CA MET A 93 46.04 -1.58 11.23
C MET A 93 46.34 -2.23 9.88
N THR A 94 47.49 -2.90 9.78
CA THR A 94 47.96 -3.58 8.57
C THR A 94 47.65 -5.07 8.62
N ILE A 95 46.88 -5.56 7.65
CA ILE A 95 46.51 -6.96 7.51
C ILE A 95 47.42 -7.61 6.45
N ARG A 96 48.09 -8.71 6.82
CA ARG A 96 48.92 -9.54 5.92
C ARG A 96 48.54 -11.03 5.97
N GLY A 97 47.89 -11.45 7.04
CA GLY A 97 47.13 -12.70 7.14
C GLY A 97 45.62 -12.42 7.06
N THR A 98 44.84 -13.03 7.96
CA THR A 98 43.38 -12.97 7.92
C THR A 98 42.81 -12.07 9.02
N LEU A 99 41.93 -11.14 8.65
CA LEU A 99 41.06 -10.39 9.55
C LEU A 99 39.61 -10.81 9.30
N ASN A 100 38.98 -11.43 10.30
CA ASN A 100 37.55 -11.76 10.29
C ASN A 100 36.78 -10.75 11.15
N VAL A 101 35.86 -10.01 10.55
CA VAL A 101 34.97 -9.07 11.25
C VAL A 101 33.53 -9.59 11.15
N ASN A 102 33.03 -10.11 12.26
CA ASN A 102 31.78 -10.87 12.31
C ASN A 102 30.68 -10.03 13.00
N GLY A 103 30.34 -8.88 12.42
CA GLY A 103 29.26 -8.02 12.91
C GLY A 103 27.87 -8.45 12.43
N THR A 104 26.83 -8.02 13.15
CA THR A 104 25.41 -8.14 12.75
C THR A 104 24.77 -6.76 12.62
N VAL A 105 23.58 -6.67 12.02
CA VAL A 105 22.85 -5.39 11.91
C VAL A 105 22.51 -4.81 13.28
N ALA A 106 22.09 -5.66 14.22
CA ALA A 106 21.78 -5.27 15.60
C ALA A 106 23.04 -5.06 16.49
N SER A 107 24.22 -5.48 16.03
CA SER A 107 25.48 -5.35 16.77
C SER A 107 26.68 -5.29 15.81
N PRO A 108 26.86 -4.16 15.10
CA PRO A 108 27.97 -3.98 14.18
C PRO A 108 29.30 -3.96 14.93
N VAL A 109 30.39 -4.25 14.22
CA VAL A 109 31.74 -4.02 14.72
C VAL A 109 32.17 -2.61 14.30
N VAL A 110 32.65 -1.80 15.25
CA VAL A 110 32.89 -0.36 15.02
C VAL A 110 34.36 -0.02 15.13
N PHE A 111 34.95 0.44 14.04
CA PHE A 111 36.32 0.94 13.93
C PHE A 111 36.33 2.47 13.85
N GLN A 112 36.85 3.14 14.88
CA GLN A 112 36.72 4.59 15.03
C GLN A 112 37.94 5.25 15.69
N ALA A 113 37.96 6.58 15.73
CA ALA A 113 38.90 7.31 16.56
C ALA A 113 38.63 7.09 18.07
N ASN A 114 39.69 7.07 18.87
CA ASN A 114 39.60 7.13 20.32
C ASN A 114 39.19 8.53 20.81
N SER A 115 39.67 9.58 20.14
CA SER A 115 39.40 10.98 20.47
C SER A 115 39.36 11.85 19.21
N GLY A 116 38.41 12.78 19.17
CA GLY A 116 38.14 13.63 17.99
C GLY A 116 37.07 13.04 17.07
N SER A 117 36.39 13.92 16.32
CA SER A 117 35.25 13.58 15.44
C SER A 117 35.46 13.95 13.97
N GLY A 118 36.63 14.46 13.61
CA GLY A 118 36.99 14.79 12.23
C GLY A 118 37.34 13.56 11.38
N THR A 119 37.75 13.79 10.13
CA THR A 119 38.34 12.77 9.26
C THR A 119 39.87 12.73 9.44
N SER A 120 40.56 11.73 8.87
CA SER A 120 42.04 11.64 8.89
C SER A 120 42.71 11.54 10.29
N VAL A 121 41.97 11.16 11.33
CA VAL A 121 42.46 11.09 12.73
C VAL A 121 43.40 9.90 12.96
N TRP A 122 43.08 8.76 12.37
CA TRP A 122 43.91 7.55 12.32
C TRP A 122 44.06 7.11 10.86
N TYR A 123 44.98 6.20 10.53
CA TYR A 123 45.28 5.90 9.13
C TYR A 123 44.11 5.20 8.42
N GLY A 124 43.68 4.06 8.97
CA GLY A 124 42.72 3.16 8.34
C GLY A 124 43.06 1.68 8.49
N LEU A 125 42.17 0.82 7.99
CA LEU A 125 42.48 -0.60 7.73
C LEU A 125 43.27 -0.71 6.44
N ARG A 126 44.40 -1.43 6.45
CA ARG A 126 45.31 -1.53 5.30
C ARG A 126 45.63 -2.97 4.93
N ALA A 127 45.17 -3.42 3.76
CA ALA A 127 45.65 -4.65 3.12
C ALA A 127 46.87 -4.32 2.24
N ASP A 128 48.01 -4.98 2.44
CA ASP A 128 49.24 -4.67 1.70
C ASP A 128 50.05 -5.85 1.14
N GLN A 129 49.50 -7.07 1.22
CA GLN A 129 50.10 -8.28 0.64
C GLN A 129 49.06 -9.10 -0.13
N ALA A 130 49.50 -9.92 -1.09
CA ALA A 130 48.62 -10.88 -1.78
C ALA A 130 48.06 -11.99 -0.87
N SER A 131 48.61 -12.15 0.34
CA SER A 131 48.12 -13.07 1.39
C SER A 131 47.12 -12.42 2.37
N SER A 132 46.80 -11.13 2.20
CA SER A 132 45.84 -10.44 3.07
C SER A 132 44.42 -10.93 2.76
N VAL A 133 43.63 -11.24 3.78
CA VAL A 133 42.21 -11.61 3.65
C VAL A 133 41.41 -10.79 4.65
N LEU A 134 40.55 -9.89 4.16
CA LEU A 134 39.58 -9.15 4.95
C LEU A 134 38.19 -9.74 4.73
N ASN A 135 37.76 -10.62 5.63
CA ASN A 135 36.38 -11.12 5.68
C ASN A 135 35.56 -10.15 6.56
N THR A 136 34.54 -9.51 5.99
CA THR A 136 33.77 -8.48 6.70
C THR A 136 32.27 -8.74 6.65
N SER A 137 31.59 -8.48 7.77
CA SER A 137 30.14 -8.38 7.89
C SER A 137 29.81 -7.30 8.91
N ASN A 138 28.88 -6.40 8.56
CA ASN A 138 28.43 -5.26 9.36
C ASN A 138 29.58 -4.52 10.09
N LEU A 139 30.58 -4.10 9.31
CA LEU A 139 31.73 -3.33 9.78
C LEU A 139 31.46 -1.83 9.55
N GLU A 140 31.31 -1.08 10.64
CA GLU A 140 31.30 0.38 10.59
C GLU A 140 32.74 0.91 10.71
N VAL A 141 33.16 1.80 9.81
CA VAL A 141 34.51 2.40 9.85
C VAL A 141 34.47 3.92 9.63
N ARG A 142 34.99 4.67 10.61
CA ARG A 142 34.91 6.13 10.67
C ARG A 142 36.16 6.84 11.21
N ASN A 143 36.24 8.13 10.91
CA ASN A 143 37.31 9.06 11.32
C ASN A 143 38.72 8.78 10.76
N ALA A 144 38.88 7.85 9.82
CA ALA A 144 40.16 7.48 9.22
C ALA A 144 40.57 8.42 8.08
N ILE A 145 41.80 8.27 7.56
CA ILE A 145 42.14 8.77 6.21
C ILE A 145 41.39 7.91 5.19
N TYR A 146 41.58 6.59 5.28
CA TYR A 146 40.99 5.58 4.43
C TYR A 146 40.17 4.66 5.34
N GLY A 147 38.87 4.45 5.09
CA GLY A 147 38.11 3.44 5.83
C GLY A 147 38.75 2.06 5.62
N ILE A 148 38.92 1.68 4.35
CA ILE A 148 39.71 0.51 3.93
C ILE A 148 40.64 0.90 2.77
N HIS A 149 41.95 0.68 2.94
CA HIS A 149 42.98 0.83 1.91
C HIS A 149 43.44 -0.55 1.43
N VAL A 150 43.12 -0.90 0.18
CA VAL A 150 43.62 -2.12 -0.48
C VAL A 150 44.78 -1.72 -1.40
N SER A 151 46.02 -1.95 -0.94
CA SER A 151 47.25 -1.62 -1.68
C SER A 151 47.89 -2.81 -2.40
N GLY A 152 47.45 -4.03 -2.07
CA GLY A 152 47.83 -5.26 -2.76
C GLY A 152 46.95 -6.44 -2.34
N GLY A 153 46.78 -7.41 -3.24
CA GLY A 153 45.86 -8.54 -3.07
C GLY A 153 44.43 -8.22 -3.52
N GLU A 154 43.60 -9.25 -3.60
CA GLU A 154 42.18 -9.15 -3.99
C GLU A 154 41.29 -9.35 -2.76
N GLN A 155 40.35 -8.44 -2.51
CA GLN A 155 39.51 -8.45 -1.30
C GLN A 155 38.01 -8.49 -1.65
N THR A 156 37.23 -9.25 -0.88
CA THR A 156 35.75 -9.26 -0.97
C THR A 156 35.18 -8.59 0.27
N LEU A 157 34.90 -7.30 0.16
CA LEU A 157 34.45 -6.43 1.25
C LEU A 157 32.92 -6.39 1.27
N VAL A 158 32.30 -7.09 2.22
CA VAL A 158 30.85 -7.20 2.36
C VAL A 158 30.37 -6.43 3.61
N GLY A 159 29.20 -5.80 3.55
CA GLY A 159 28.55 -5.20 4.72
C GLY A 159 29.34 -4.05 5.37
N ILE A 160 30.04 -3.25 4.57
CA ILE A 160 30.82 -2.10 5.06
C ILE A 160 29.91 -0.88 5.20
N THR A 161 29.96 -0.19 6.34
CA THR A 161 29.46 1.18 6.49
C THR A 161 30.65 2.12 6.70
N ALA A 162 31.19 2.69 5.62
CA ALA A 162 32.36 3.57 5.67
C ALA A 162 31.93 5.04 5.58
N HIS A 163 32.02 5.77 6.69
CA HIS A 163 31.61 7.18 6.73
C HIS A 163 32.50 8.10 7.55
N THR A 164 32.49 9.39 7.23
CA THR A 164 33.29 10.41 7.94
C THR A 164 34.79 10.05 7.96
N ASN A 165 35.27 9.44 6.89
CA ASN A 165 36.69 9.27 6.56
C ASN A 165 37.07 10.31 5.49
N SER A 166 38.34 10.41 5.08
CA SER A 166 38.69 11.20 3.89
C SER A 166 38.37 10.43 2.60
N TYR A 167 38.57 9.12 2.62
CA TYR A 167 38.20 8.14 1.60
C TYR A 167 37.45 6.98 2.25
N GLY A 168 36.33 6.53 1.68
CA GLY A 168 35.62 5.36 2.19
C GLY A 168 36.40 4.07 1.95
N ILE A 169 36.57 3.70 0.67
CA ILE A 169 37.40 2.56 0.23
C ILE A 169 38.38 3.04 -0.85
N TYR A 170 39.63 2.60 -0.77
CA TYR A 170 40.75 3.14 -1.56
C TYR A 170 41.63 2.00 -2.11
N PHE A 171 41.48 1.68 -3.40
CA PHE A 171 42.28 0.68 -4.11
C PHE A 171 43.47 1.33 -4.82
N THR A 172 44.70 0.89 -4.52
CA THR A 172 45.93 1.34 -5.18
C THR A 172 46.95 0.22 -5.38
N GLY A 173 48.11 0.53 -5.96
CA GLY A 173 49.21 -0.43 -6.11
C GLY A 173 48.81 -1.55 -7.07
N ASN A 174 48.72 -2.77 -6.55
CA ASN A 174 48.14 -3.93 -7.24
C ASN A 174 46.91 -4.49 -6.51
N GLY A 175 46.20 -3.65 -5.75
CA GLY A 175 44.95 -3.99 -5.09
C GLY A 175 43.78 -4.12 -6.06
N SER A 176 43.01 -5.21 -5.91
CA SER A 176 41.76 -5.50 -6.61
C SER A 176 40.67 -5.91 -5.61
N GLY A 177 39.43 -6.08 -6.07
CA GLY A 177 38.39 -6.64 -5.19
C GLY A 177 36.95 -6.40 -5.62
N THR A 178 36.06 -6.82 -4.75
CA THR A 178 34.62 -6.57 -4.83
C THR A 178 34.17 -5.89 -3.55
N VAL A 179 33.48 -4.75 -3.68
CA VAL A 179 32.68 -4.14 -2.62
C VAL A 179 31.23 -4.59 -2.84
N LEU A 180 30.61 -5.18 -1.82
CA LEU A 180 29.29 -5.80 -1.90
C LEU A 180 28.39 -5.32 -0.74
N SER A 181 27.12 -5.03 -1.01
CA SER A 181 26.11 -4.72 0.01
C SER A 181 26.59 -3.74 1.08
N SER A 182 27.16 -2.61 0.64
CA SER A 182 27.92 -1.67 1.48
C SER A 182 27.46 -0.21 1.29
N ILE A 183 27.48 0.55 2.39
CA ILE A 183 27.07 1.95 2.49
C ILE A 183 28.33 2.82 2.62
N ILE A 184 28.63 3.63 1.61
CA ILE A 184 29.85 4.45 1.56
C ILE A 184 29.44 5.92 1.50
N ARG A 185 29.35 6.59 2.66
CA ARG A 185 28.68 7.91 2.78
C ARG A 185 29.46 8.98 3.53
N ASP A 186 29.17 10.25 3.24
CA ASP A 186 29.64 11.39 4.04
C ASP A 186 31.18 11.46 4.25
N ASN A 187 31.96 10.94 3.31
CA ASN A 187 33.43 11.01 3.36
C ASN A 187 33.90 12.35 2.76
N SER A 188 34.93 12.97 3.37
CA SER A 188 35.36 14.34 3.06
C SER A 188 36.13 14.50 1.75
N SER A 189 36.23 13.45 0.94
CA SER A 189 36.58 13.49 -0.48
C SER A 189 35.78 12.45 -1.26
N THR A 190 36.20 11.18 -1.20
CA THR A 190 35.75 10.17 -2.17
C THR A 190 35.12 8.98 -1.47
N GLY A 191 34.01 8.47 -2.00
CA GLY A 191 33.40 7.23 -1.53
C GLY A 191 34.32 6.04 -1.82
N ILE A 192 34.40 5.64 -3.09
CA ILE A 192 35.26 4.54 -3.57
C ILE A 192 36.26 5.10 -4.59
N TYR A 193 37.55 4.90 -4.34
CA TYR A 193 38.64 5.26 -5.27
C TYR A 193 39.28 4.00 -5.84
N ALA A 194 39.51 3.96 -7.15
CA ALA A 194 40.22 2.90 -7.84
C ALA A 194 41.33 3.48 -8.75
N GLY A 195 42.60 3.35 -8.32
CA GLY A 195 43.75 3.85 -9.08
C GLY A 195 45.00 3.00 -8.90
N ILE A 196 45.15 2.00 -9.76
CA ILE A 196 46.25 1.03 -9.74
C ILE A 196 47.54 1.56 -10.39
N ALA A 197 48.68 0.95 -10.07
CA ALA A 197 50.00 1.38 -10.52
C ALA A 197 50.27 1.10 -12.02
N ALA A 198 51.21 1.86 -12.59
CA ALA A 198 51.64 1.68 -13.98
C ALA A 198 52.14 0.24 -14.25
N GLY A 199 51.68 -0.37 -15.35
CA GLY A 199 52.03 -1.74 -15.73
C GLY A 199 51.28 -2.85 -14.96
N THR A 200 50.34 -2.51 -14.06
CA THR A 200 49.52 -3.49 -13.34
C THR A 200 48.17 -3.72 -14.04
N THR A 201 47.53 -4.86 -13.75
CA THR A 201 46.13 -5.14 -14.09
C THR A 201 45.33 -5.27 -12.80
N GLY A 202 44.10 -4.75 -12.78
CA GLY A 202 43.22 -4.82 -11.62
C GLY A 202 41.74 -4.75 -12.01
N ILE A 203 40.91 -5.38 -11.19
CA ILE A 203 39.44 -5.36 -11.31
C ILE A 203 38.88 -4.85 -9.98
N VAL A 204 37.94 -3.90 -10.04
CA VAL A 204 37.18 -3.43 -8.88
C VAL A 204 35.69 -3.54 -9.19
N ASN A 205 34.97 -4.39 -8.48
CA ASN A 205 33.51 -4.47 -8.57
C ASN A 205 32.87 -3.68 -7.44
N VAL A 206 31.80 -2.95 -7.73
CA VAL A 206 30.97 -2.22 -6.77
C VAL A 206 29.54 -2.69 -7.00
N THR A 207 29.12 -3.68 -6.21
CA THR A 207 27.88 -4.43 -6.41
C THR A 207 26.92 -4.18 -5.26
N ASN A 208 25.65 -3.87 -5.54
CA ASN A 208 24.62 -3.70 -4.49
C ASN A 208 24.98 -2.66 -3.42
N CYS A 209 25.64 -1.56 -3.80
CA CYS A 209 26.19 -0.56 -2.87
C CYS A 209 25.40 0.76 -2.91
N THR A 210 25.33 1.46 -1.77
CA THR A 210 24.78 2.82 -1.67
C THR A 210 25.90 3.81 -1.39
N VAL A 211 26.17 4.75 -2.30
CA VAL A 211 27.30 5.69 -2.22
C VAL A 211 26.78 7.12 -2.20
N TYR A 212 26.74 7.74 -1.01
CA TYR A 212 25.94 8.93 -0.74
C TYR A 212 26.73 10.11 -0.15
N GLY A 213 26.47 11.34 -0.62
CA GLY A 213 26.94 12.56 0.08
C GLY A 213 28.45 12.78 0.16
N ASN A 214 29.27 12.04 -0.59
CA ASN A 214 30.74 12.17 -0.53
C ASN A 214 31.19 13.47 -1.23
N SER A 215 32.08 14.22 -0.58
CA SER A 215 32.29 15.65 -0.88
C SER A 215 32.96 15.98 -2.23
N SER A 216 33.55 15.01 -2.92
CA SER A 216 34.22 15.17 -4.23
C SER A 216 33.73 14.19 -5.29
N TYR A 217 33.63 12.90 -4.95
CA TYR A 217 33.26 11.82 -5.88
C TYR A 217 32.58 10.66 -5.15
N GLY A 218 31.56 10.06 -5.76
CA GLY A 218 31.00 8.77 -5.33
C GLY A 218 31.98 7.64 -5.67
N VAL A 219 32.22 7.42 -6.97
CA VAL A 219 33.24 6.49 -7.49
C VAL A 219 34.23 7.26 -8.38
N ASP A 220 35.51 7.23 -8.01
CA ASP A 220 36.62 7.87 -8.74
C ASP A 220 37.57 6.80 -9.30
N VAL A 221 37.73 6.78 -10.63
CA VAL A 221 38.57 5.82 -11.34
C VAL A 221 39.70 6.54 -12.07
N ASN A 222 40.95 6.21 -11.76
CA ASN A 222 42.14 6.90 -12.27
C ASN A 222 43.22 5.91 -12.74
N GLY A 223 43.31 5.71 -14.06
CA GLY A 223 44.35 4.88 -14.65
C GLY A 223 45.69 5.58 -14.79
N ALA A 224 46.72 5.06 -14.13
CA ALA A 224 48.11 5.38 -14.43
C ALA A 224 48.51 4.98 -15.87
N ASN A 225 49.60 5.54 -16.37
CA ASN A 225 50.15 5.19 -17.69
C ASN A 225 50.45 3.67 -17.77
N ALA A 226 50.03 3.01 -18.85
CA ALA A 226 50.14 1.56 -19.05
C ALA A 226 49.50 0.68 -17.94
N ALA A 227 48.58 1.20 -17.13
CA ALA A 227 47.70 0.38 -16.30
C ALA A 227 46.59 -0.29 -17.14
N ASN A 228 46.03 -1.40 -16.64
CA ASN A 228 44.86 -2.07 -17.21
C ASN A 228 43.80 -2.27 -16.11
N LEU A 229 42.94 -1.27 -15.92
CA LEU A 229 41.95 -1.22 -14.85
C LEU A 229 40.54 -1.42 -15.40
N THR A 230 39.80 -2.38 -14.85
CA THR A 230 38.35 -2.52 -15.09
C THR A 230 37.59 -2.22 -13.80
N VAL A 231 36.59 -1.34 -13.86
CA VAL A 231 35.67 -1.09 -12.74
C VAL A 231 34.24 -1.37 -13.17
N ASN A 232 33.55 -2.24 -12.44
CA ASN A 232 32.17 -2.63 -12.71
C ASN A 232 31.28 -2.10 -11.58
N VAL A 233 30.41 -1.14 -11.87
CA VAL A 233 29.37 -0.66 -10.96
C VAL A 233 28.06 -1.35 -11.36
N LYS A 234 27.44 -2.10 -10.44
CA LYS A 234 26.24 -2.91 -10.72
C LYS A 234 25.26 -2.92 -9.55
N ASN A 235 23.96 -2.82 -9.82
CA ASN A 235 22.91 -2.79 -8.79
C ASN A 235 23.18 -1.71 -7.72
N ALA A 236 23.80 -0.58 -8.06
CA ALA A 236 24.24 0.42 -7.10
C ALA A 236 23.41 1.70 -7.16
N ILE A 237 23.30 2.42 -6.03
CA ILE A 237 22.72 3.77 -5.97
C ILE A 237 23.85 4.74 -5.61
N ILE A 238 24.11 5.75 -6.45
CA ILE A 238 25.22 6.70 -6.29
C ILE A 238 24.67 8.13 -6.40
N THR A 239 24.37 8.76 -5.26
CA THR A 239 23.59 10.01 -5.23
C THR A 239 24.09 11.06 -4.24
N GLY A 240 23.83 12.34 -4.52
CA GLY A 240 24.17 13.45 -3.63
C GLY A 240 25.68 13.72 -3.42
N ASN A 241 26.57 13.02 -4.12
CA ASN A 241 28.01 13.30 -4.11
C ASN A 241 28.31 14.53 -4.99
N ALA A 242 29.49 15.13 -4.90
CA ALA A 242 29.81 16.25 -5.82
C ALA A 242 29.95 15.79 -7.30
N ARG A 243 30.33 14.52 -7.54
CA ARG A 243 30.21 13.81 -8.82
C ARG A 243 29.85 12.35 -8.56
N GLY A 244 29.04 11.73 -9.42
CA GLY A 244 28.62 10.34 -9.28
C GLY A 244 29.76 9.35 -9.60
N VAL A 245 29.88 8.96 -10.87
CA VAL A 245 30.96 8.11 -11.39
C VAL A 245 31.89 8.92 -12.29
N TYR A 246 33.15 9.04 -11.87
CA TYR A 246 34.21 9.77 -12.57
C TYR A 246 35.28 8.81 -13.09
N ARG A 247 35.69 8.97 -14.35
CA ARG A 247 36.74 8.18 -15.00
C ARG A 247 37.78 9.09 -15.65
N SER A 248 39.04 8.89 -15.27
CA SER A 248 40.23 9.50 -15.86
C SER A 248 41.26 8.45 -16.28
N THR A 249 42.08 8.79 -17.29
CA THR A 249 43.21 7.96 -17.73
C THR A 249 44.38 8.84 -18.14
N ASN A 250 45.58 8.44 -17.70
CA ASN A 250 46.85 9.07 -18.05
C ASN A 250 47.69 8.15 -18.95
N GLY A 251 47.06 7.49 -19.92
CA GLY A 251 47.70 6.60 -20.90
C GLY A 251 47.58 5.11 -20.60
N GLY A 252 46.72 4.71 -19.66
CA GLY A 252 46.35 3.32 -19.39
C GLY A 252 45.01 2.93 -20.02
N THR A 253 44.80 1.62 -20.19
CA THR A 253 43.48 1.06 -20.50
C THR A 253 42.64 1.14 -19.23
N VAL A 254 41.59 1.96 -19.26
CA VAL A 254 40.62 2.09 -18.15
C VAL A 254 39.24 1.81 -18.70
N ASN A 255 38.64 0.71 -18.29
CA ASN A 255 37.27 0.34 -18.61
C ASN A 255 36.41 0.60 -17.39
N VAL A 256 35.28 1.30 -17.56
CA VAL A 256 34.29 1.46 -16.49
C VAL A 256 32.92 1.14 -17.09
N ALA A 257 32.23 0.18 -16.48
CA ALA A 257 30.86 -0.20 -16.83
C ALA A 257 29.94 0.16 -15.66
N VAL A 258 28.78 0.74 -15.96
CA VAL A 258 27.75 1.08 -14.96
C VAL A 258 26.42 0.50 -15.45
N THR A 259 26.00 -0.64 -14.89
CA THR A 259 24.78 -1.37 -15.32
C THR A 259 23.79 -1.54 -14.16
N TYR A 260 22.49 -1.55 -14.46
CA TYR A 260 21.41 -1.70 -13.46
C TYR A 260 21.60 -0.81 -12.22
N SER A 261 22.09 0.42 -12.41
CA SER A 261 22.48 1.32 -11.32
C SER A 261 21.87 2.70 -11.49
N ASP A 262 21.49 3.32 -10.38
CA ASP A 262 20.98 4.68 -10.32
C ASP A 262 22.11 5.63 -9.97
N VAL A 263 22.32 6.66 -10.80
CA VAL A 263 23.34 7.69 -10.58
C VAL A 263 22.69 9.05 -10.83
N TRP A 264 22.34 9.73 -9.74
CA TRP A 264 21.43 10.88 -9.76
C TRP A 264 21.76 11.96 -8.73
N GLY A 265 21.44 13.21 -9.06
CA GLY A 265 21.50 14.33 -8.12
C GLY A 265 22.91 14.64 -7.63
N ASN A 266 23.96 14.21 -8.33
CA ASN A 266 25.33 14.49 -7.95
C ASN A 266 25.73 15.90 -8.43
N SER A 267 26.11 16.79 -7.51
CA SER A 267 25.94 18.25 -7.63
C SER A 267 26.76 18.96 -8.73
N THR A 268 27.64 18.25 -9.43
CA THR A 268 28.37 18.75 -10.61
C THR A 268 27.99 17.97 -11.87
N LEU A 269 28.04 16.64 -11.81
CA LEU A 269 27.75 15.68 -12.88
C LEU A 269 27.54 14.29 -12.28
N ASP A 270 26.54 13.55 -12.74
CA ASP A 270 26.36 12.13 -12.41
C ASP A 270 27.41 11.24 -13.08
N TYR A 271 27.71 11.48 -14.36
CA TYR A 271 28.70 10.72 -15.13
C TYR A 271 29.78 11.64 -15.71
N SER A 272 31.03 11.21 -15.70
CA SER A 272 32.14 11.97 -16.31
C SER A 272 33.26 11.05 -16.80
N GLY A 273 33.58 11.12 -18.11
CA GLY A 273 34.52 10.20 -18.76
C GLY A 273 34.00 8.77 -18.97
N VAL A 274 32.73 8.54 -18.60
CA VAL A 274 31.94 7.30 -18.67
C VAL A 274 30.48 7.69 -18.97
N SER A 275 29.61 6.73 -19.29
CA SER A 275 28.16 6.93 -19.46
C SER A 275 27.38 5.82 -18.73
N ALA A 276 26.06 6.01 -18.58
CA ALA A 276 25.17 4.92 -18.21
C ALA A 276 25.27 3.75 -19.21
N GLY A 277 25.18 2.52 -18.72
CA GLY A 277 25.05 1.29 -19.50
C GLY A 277 23.68 0.64 -19.32
N THR A 278 23.54 -0.61 -19.79
CA THR A 278 22.28 -1.38 -19.74
C THR A 278 21.64 -1.38 -18.35
N GLY A 279 20.35 -1.04 -18.28
CA GLY A 279 19.56 -1.03 -17.04
C GLY A 279 19.85 0.14 -16.10
N SER A 280 20.88 0.96 -16.35
CA SER A 280 21.18 2.12 -15.50
C SER A 280 20.32 3.32 -15.87
N PHE A 281 19.98 4.12 -14.87
CA PHE A 281 19.12 5.29 -14.99
C PHE A 281 19.60 6.43 -14.09
N SER A 282 18.79 7.48 -14.00
CA SER A 282 19.00 8.63 -13.12
C SER A 282 17.61 9.11 -12.68
N ALA A 283 17.27 8.89 -11.42
CA ALA A 283 16.05 9.40 -10.79
C ALA A 283 16.27 9.58 -9.28
N ASN A 284 15.42 10.37 -8.62
CA ASN A 284 15.47 10.46 -7.16
C ASN A 284 15.22 9.07 -6.52
N PRO A 285 16.14 8.53 -5.69
CA PRO A 285 15.96 7.22 -5.05
C PRO A 285 14.81 7.16 -4.05
N LEU A 286 14.22 8.30 -3.67
CA LEU A 286 13.19 8.41 -2.64
C LEU A 286 13.60 7.67 -1.35
N TYR A 287 14.69 8.13 -0.74
CA TYR A 287 15.11 7.68 0.58
C TYR A 287 14.14 8.16 1.66
N VAL A 288 14.04 7.42 2.77
CA VAL A 288 13.30 7.85 3.97
C VAL A 288 13.79 9.20 4.51
N SER A 289 15.11 9.40 4.52
CA SER A 289 15.72 10.73 4.76
C SER A 289 17.18 10.77 4.27
N SER A 290 17.84 11.91 4.40
CA SER A 290 19.30 12.01 4.18
C SER A 290 20.14 11.27 5.24
N THR A 291 19.54 10.80 6.34
CA THR A 291 20.21 9.99 7.37
C THR A 291 19.76 8.53 7.37
N ASN A 292 18.56 8.22 6.86
CA ASN A 292 18.06 6.87 6.64
C ASN A 292 17.93 6.61 5.13
N LEU A 293 18.95 5.95 4.58
CA LEU A 293 19.10 5.66 3.15
C LEU A 293 18.37 4.37 2.70
N ARG A 294 17.39 3.86 3.48
CA ARG A 294 16.42 2.89 2.96
C ARG A 294 15.56 3.57 1.89
N ILE A 295 15.24 2.83 0.82
CA ILE A 295 14.36 3.30 -0.25
C ILE A 295 12.88 3.09 0.12
N THR A 296 11.99 3.99 -0.30
CA THR A 296 10.56 3.93 0.04
C THR A 296 9.70 3.20 -1.00
N SER A 297 8.41 3.01 -0.68
CA SER A 297 7.44 2.20 -1.45
C SER A 297 7.40 2.50 -2.94
N ASN A 298 7.50 3.77 -3.33
CA ASN A 298 7.43 4.23 -4.72
C ASN A 298 8.80 4.47 -5.36
N SER A 299 9.90 4.05 -4.72
CA SER A 299 11.24 4.32 -5.21
C SER A 299 11.47 3.67 -6.60
N PRO A 300 12.07 4.40 -7.56
CA PRO A 300 12.46 3.84 -8.85
C PRO A 300 13.63 2.85 -8.74
N ALA A 301 14.30 2.76 -7.59
CA ALA A 301 15.32 1.76 -7.29
C ALA A 301 14.76 0.39 -6.92
N ARG A 302 13.44 0.27 -6.70
CA ARG A 302 12.79 -1.02 -6.47
C ARG A 302 12.70 -1.83 -7.77
N PHE A 303 12.88 -3.14 -7.67
CA PHE A 303 12.86 -4.09 -8.80
C PHE A 303 13.83 -3.77 -9.97
N ALA A 304 14.75 -2.81 -9.80
CA ALA A 304 15.60 -2.29 -10.88
C ALA A 304 16.89 -3.09 -11.15
N ALA A 305 17.19 -4.10 -10.33
CA ALA A 305 18.33 -5.00 -10.51
C ALA A 305 18.14 -5.89 -11.75
N GLU A 306 19.25 -6.44 -12.27
CA GLU A 306 19.27 -7.34 -13.43
C GLU A 306 18.29 -8.53 -13.36
N LEU A 307 17.96 -8.98 -12.15
CA LEU A 307 17.07 -10.12 -11.88
C LEU A 307 15.73 -9.71 -11.23
N GLY A 308 15.34 -8.43 -11.31
CA GLY A 308 14.04 -7.94 -10.82
C GLY A 308 13.95 -7.74 -9.31
N GLY A 309 15.08 -7.52 -8.63
CA GLY A 309 15.15 -7.13 -7.20
C GLY A 309 15.49 -5.65 -7.01
N ASP A 310 15.46 -5.18 -5.77
CA ASP A 310 15.87 -3.80 -5.42
C ASP A 310 17.39 -3.60 -5.62
N ILE A 311 17.82 -2.36 -5.86
CA ILE A 311 19.23 -1.97 -5.96
C ILE A 311 19.71 -1.18 -4.74
N GLY A 312 21.03 -1.14 -4.53
CA GLY A 312 21.67 -0.49 -3.39
C GLY A 312 21.82 -1.40 -2.17
N ALA A 313 22.48 -0.89 -1.13
CA ALA A 313 22.83 -1.67 0.07
C ALA A 313 21.70 -1.81 1.10
N LEU A 314 20.58 -1.10 0.88
CA LEU A 314 19.42 -1.04 1.79
C LEU A 314 18.14 -1.20 0.96
N PRO A 315 17.62 -2.44 0.79
CA PRO A 315 16.37 -2.68 0.06
C PRO A 315 15.16 -2.10 0.79
N TYR A 316 14.00 -2.09 0.11
CA TYR A 316 12.73 -1.67 0.67
C TYR A 316 12.33 -2.52 1.89
N ALA A 317 11.96 -1.86 2.99
CA ALA A 317 11.60 -2.50 4.27
C ALA A 317 10.27 -1.95 4.83
N GLY A 318 9.28 -1.71 3.96
CA GLY A 318 7.95 -1.22 4.35
C GLY A 318 7.78 0.30 4.43
N ASP A 319 8.85 1.08 4.20
CA ASP A 319 8.81 2.54 4.33
C ASP A 319 7.92 3.22 3.26
N SER A 320 6.79 3.81 3.66
CA SER A 320 5.91 4.55 2.73
C SER A 320 6.56 5.79 2.12
N THR A 321 6.42 6.02 0.81
CA THR A 321 6.79 7.31 0.19
C THR A 321 5.81 8.40 0.65
N GLY A 322 6.28 9.40 1.39
CA GLY A 322 5.47 10.50 1.93
C GLY A 322 5.01 11.57 0.92
N ILE A 323 5.19 11.34 -0.39
CA ILE A 323 4.78 12.23 -1.49
C ILE A 323 4.26 11.39 -2.67
N LEU A 324 3.34 11.94 -3.46
CA LEU A 324 2.88 11.31 -4.69
C LEU A 324 3.86 11.62 -5.83
N ALA A 325 4.95 10.85 -5.89
CA ALA A 325 5.96 10.85 -6.94
C ALA A 325 6.65 9.47 -7.00
N GLY A 326 7.49 9.26 -8.01
CA GLY A 326 8.19 8.00 -8.24
C GLY A 326 7.33 6.99 -9.00
N THR A 327 7.63 5.70 -8.83
CA THR A 327 6.91 4.61 -9.50
C THR A 327 5.89 3.96 -8.58
N LEU A 328 4.62 3.96 -8.98
CA LEU A 328 3.58 3.14 -8.36
C LEU A 328 3.82 1.68 -8.74
N TRP A 329 4.22 0.88 -7.75
CA TRP A 329 4.49 -0.56 -7.86
C TRP A 329 3.33 -1.44 -7.37
N SER A 330 2.25 -0.83 -6.92
CA SER A 330 1.01 -1.46 -6.46
C SER A 330 -0.16 -0.56 -6.85
N ASP A 331 -1.35 -1.15 -7.00
CA ASP A 331 -2.55 -0.40 -7.37
C ASP A 331 -2.85 0.72 -6.37
N LEU A 332 -3.28 1.87 -6.90
CA LEU A 332 -3.58 3.06 -6.10
C LEU A 332 -4.94 3.62 -6.54
N THR A 333 -5.85 3.79 -5.58
CA THR A 333 -7.14 4.45 -5.78
C THR A 333 -7.14 5.77 -5.02
N LEU A 334 -7.36 6.87 -5.73
CA LEU A 334 -7.46 8.22 -5.16
C LEU A 334 -8.92 8.70 -5.25
N GLY A 335 -9.37 9.34 -4.18
CA GLY A 335 -10.74 9.84 -4.02
C GLY A 335 -10.82 11.34 -3.77
N THR A 336 -12.03 11.82 -3.47
CA THR A 336 -12.26 13.22 -3.03
C THR A 336 -11.56 13.53 -1.71
N ALA A 337 -11.44 12.57 -0.80
CA ALA A 337 -10.57 12.66 0.37
C ALA A 337 -9.11 12.85 -0.08
N GLY A 338 -8.46 13.92 0.38
CA GLY A 338 -7.11 14.31 -0.03
C GLY A 338 -7.02 15.10 -1.34
N SER A 339 -8.13 15.31 -2.08
CA SER A 339 -8.12 16.16 -3.28
C SER A 339 -7.93 17.65 -2.90
N PRO A 340 -7.08 18.42 -3.62
CA PRO A 340 -6.26 18.01 -4.76
C PRO A 340 -5.02 17.21 -4.33
N HIS A 341 -4.89 16.00 -4.87
CA HIS A 341 -3.72 15.14 -4.66
C HIS A 341 -2.52 15.73 -5.40
N LEU A 342 -1.55 16.27 -4.64
CA LEU A 342 -0.42 17.00 -5.21
C LEU A 342 0.69 16.04 -5.66
N VAL A 343 0.93 16.02 -6.97
CA VAL A 343 2.05 15.32 -7.61
C VAL A 343 3.24 16.28 -7.69
N THR A 344 4.31 16.00 -6.93
CA THR A 344 5.45 16.94 -6.74
C THR A 344 6.65 16.66 -7.63
N GLY A 345 6.61 15.57 -8.40
CA GLY A 345 7.60 15.14 -9.37
C GLY A 345 7.00 14.04 -10.24
N ASP A 346 7.76 13.50 -11.18
CA ASP A 346 7.26 12.46 -12.09
C ASP A 346 6.58 11.30 -11.36
N LEU A 347 5.40 10.91 -11.85
CA LEU A 347 4.61 9.78 -11.36
C LEU A 347 4.50 8.72 -12.46
N VAL A 348 5.09 7.56 -12.23
CA VAL A 348 5.11 6.43 -13.17
C VAL A 348 4.13 5.36 -12.69
N VAL A 349 3.17 4.94 -13.52
CA VAL A 349 2.33 3.76 -13.23
C VAL A 349 3.03 2.54 -13.84
N ALA A 350 3.53 1.61 -13.02
CA ALA A 350 4.30 0.46 -13.51
C ALA A 350 3.47 -0.50 -14.41
N PRO A 351 4.10 -1.31 -15.27
CA PRO A 351 3.40 -2.36 -16.02
C PRO A 351 2.63 -3.30 -15.07
N GLY A 352 1.37 -3.58 -15.38
CA GLY A 352 0.49 -4.40 -14.54
C GLY A 352 -0.17 -3.66 -13.36
N VAL A 353 0.22 -2.42 -13.07
CA VAL A 353 -0.35 -1.58 -12.00
C VAL A 353 -1.43 -0.65 -12.55
N THR A 354 -2.45 -0.38 -11.74
CA THR A 354 -3.58 0.52 -12.03
C THR A 354 -3.59 1.73 -11.10
N LEU A 355 -3.64 2.93 -11.68
CA LEU A 355 -4.00 4.16 -10.98
C LEU A 355 -5.47 4.49 -11.27
N THR A 356 -6.31 4.46 -10.24
CA THR A 356 -7.75 4.79 -10.31
C THR A 356 -8.01 6.14 -9.67
N LEU A 357 -8.71 7.03 -10.39
CA LEU A 357 -9.21 8.30 -9.89
C LEU A 357 -10.74 8.22 -9.83
N GLN A 358 -11.31 8.26 -8.63
CA GLN A 358 -12.76 8.16 -8.40
C GLN A 358 -13.49 9.46 -8.81
N PRO A 359 -14.84 9.47 -8.96
CA PRO A 359 -15.60 10.68 -9.24
C PRO A 359 -15.21 11.86 -8.34
N GLY A 360 -15.06 13.05 -8.92
CA GLY A 360 -14.72 14.29 -8.20
C GLY A 360 -13.25 14.41 -7.77
N THR A 361 -12.42 13.38 -7.98
CA THR A 361 -10.99 13.41 -7.63
C THR A 361 -10.24 14.45 -8.46
N THR A 362 -9.38 15.22 -7.79
CA THR A 362 -8.47 16.16 -8.47
C THR A 362 -7.03 15.73 -8.24
N LEU A 363 -6.28 15.50 -9.31
CA LEU A 363 -4.86 15.16 -9.33
C LEU A 363 -4.08 16.34 -9.91
N ARG A 364 -3.21 16.97 -9.12
CA ARG A 364 -2.62 18.28 -9.43
C ARG A 364 -1.11 18.22 -9.54
N PHE A 365 -0.56 18.64 -10.67
CA PHE A 365 0.87 18.52 -10.97
C PHE A 365 1.69 19.77 -10.60
N GLY A 366 2.90 19.53 -10.10
CA GLY A 366 3.91 20.55 -9.82
C GLY A 366 4.45 21.19 -11.10
N ALA A 367 4.61 22.52 -11.07
CA ALA A 367 5.33 23.28 -12.11
C ALA A 367 6.87 23.07 -12.10
N SER A 368 7.34 22.18 -11.23
CA SER A 368 8.71 21.68 -11.12
C SER A 368 8.67 20.14 -11.04
N ASP A 369 9.78 19.47 -11.32
CA ASP A 369 9.95 18.04 -11.06
C ASP A 369 10.95 17.80 -9.91
N ALA A 370 10.53 17.03 -8.89
CA ALA A 370 11.38 16.59 -7.76
C ALA A 370 12.07 15.23 -7.98
N MET A 371 11.73 14.50 -9.06
CA MET A 371 12.40 13.27 -9.48
C MET A 371 13.60 13.55 -10.39
N VAL A 372 13.58 14.68 -11.11
CA VAL A 372 14.52 15.14 -12.15
C VAL A 372 14.78 14.02 -13.16
N THR A 373 13.71 13.52 -13.80
CA THR A 373 13.74 12.35 -14.69
C THR A 373 12.75 12.49 -15.87
N GLY A 374 12.25 11.39 -16.43
CA GLY A 374 11.15 11.42 -17.40
C GLY A 374 11.58 11.81 -18.83
N GLN A 375 10.82 12.69 -19.48
CA GLN A 375 11.09 13.26 -20.80
C GLN A 375 11.53 14.73 -20.72
N ASP A 376 11.13 15.46 -19.69
CA ASP A 376 11.53 16.83 -19.36
C ASP A 376 11.91 16.95 -17.88
N LEU A 377 13.23 16.95 -17.62
CA LEU A 377 13.87 17.02 -16.30
C LEU A 377 13.53 18.29 -15.45
N SER A 378 12.54 19.08 -15.84
CA SER A 378 12.13 20.32 -15.16
C SER A 378 10.65 20.41 -14.80
N ARG A 379 9.76 19.53 -15.30
CA ARG A 379 8.30 19.65 -15.12
C ARG A 379 7.65 18.28 -14.97
N SER A 380 6.87 18.09 -13.90
CA SER A 380 6.29 16.79 -13.54
C SER A 380 5.45 16.14 -14.66
N GLU A 381 5.63 14.83 -14.85
CA GLU A 381 4.96 13.96 -15.82
C GLU A 381 4.04 12.90 -15.17
N LEU A 382 2.99 12.48 -15.87
CA LEU A 382 2.27 11.23 -15.58
C LEU A 382 2.62 10.17 -16.63
N ILE A 383 3.50 9.22 -16.30
CA ILE A 383 4.00 8.20 -17.23
C ILE A 383 3.27 6.88 -16.97
N VAL A 384 2.19 6.63 -17.72
CA VAL A 384 1.40 5.40 -17.59
C VAL A 384 2.04 4.28 -18.43
N ARG A 385 2.63 3.28 -17.75
CA ARG A 385 3.09 2.02 -18.37
C ARG A 385 2.14 0.85 -18.12
N GLY A 386 1.36 0.91 -17.04
CA GLY A 386 0.20 0.06 -16.76
C GLY A 386 -1.12 0.72 -17.20
N THR A 387 -2.05 0.89 -16.27
CA THR A 387 -3.43 1.35 -16.50
C THR A 387 -3.72 2.66 -15.76
N LEU A 388 -4.40 3.61 -16.42
CA LEU A 388 -5.01 4.78 -15.78
C LEU A 388 -6.52 4.73 -15.96
N HIS A 389 -7.28 4.76 -14.87
CA HIS A 389 -8.75 4.79 -14.89
C HIS A 389 -9.26 6.10 -14.26
N ALA A 390 -9.61 7.08 -15.11
CA ALA A 390 -10.21 8.35 -14.69
C ALA A 390 -11.74 8.23 -14.74
N ALA A 391 -12.35 7.83 -13.62
CA ALA A 391 -13.75 7.44 -13.51
C ALA A 391 -14.66 8.61 -13.07
N GLY A 392 -14.62 9.74 -13.79
CA GLY A 392 -15.48 10.89 -13.52
C GLY A 392 -16.94 10.69 -13.96
N THR A 393 -17.82 11.55 -13.43
CA THR A 393 -19.23 11.67 -13.85
C THR A 393 -19.56 13.12 -14.20
N THR A 394 -20.68 13.36 -14.88
CA THR A 394 -21.15 14.70 -15.25
C THR A 394 -21.33 15.64 -14.04
N ALA A 395 -21.71 15.08 -12.88
CA ALA A 395 -21.87 15.82 -11.62
C ALA A 395 -20.56 15.91 -10.80
N GLN A 396 -19.63 14.98 -11.00
CA GLN A 396 -18.36 14.89 -10.28
C GLN A 396 -17.24 14.46 -11.25
N PRO A 397 -16.74 15.39 -12.10
CA PRO A 397 -15.69 15.09 -13.06
C PRO A 397 -14.36 14.80 -12.34
N VAL A 398 -13.49 14.03 -12.99
CA VAL A 398 -12.09 13.87 -12.55
C VAL A 398 -11.27 15.00 -13.16
N ASN A 399 -10.54 15.75 -12.35
CA ASN A 399 -9.65 16.83 -12.82
C ASN A 399 -8.19 16.37 -12.77
N ILE A 400 -7.44 16.59 -13.85
CA ILE A 400 -6.00 16.38 -13.92
C ILE A 400 -5.36 17.68 -14.41
N ASP A 401 -4.90 18.50 -13.47
CA ASP A 401 -4.57 19.91 -13.68
C ASP A 401 -3.19 20.30 -13.10
N SER A 402 -2.87 21.60 -13.09
CA SER A 402 -1.60 22.10 -12.59
C SER A 402 -1.73 22.93 -11.31
N SER A 403 -0.58 23.15 -10.68
CA SER A 403 -0.40 24.11 -9.58
C SER A 403 -0.15 25.56 -10.04
N GLY A 404 -0.16 25.82 -11.37
CA GLY A 404 0.08 27.14 -11.97
C GLY A 404 -1.15 27.71 -12.67
N SER A 405 -0.93 28.42 -13.77
CA SER A 405 -2.02 28.85 -14.68
C SER A 405 -1.49 29.13 -16.10
N GLY A 406 -2.28 28.75 -17.10
CA GLY A 406 -1.90 28.84 -18.51
C GLY A 406 -1.43 27.51 -19.09
N THR A 407 -0.91 27.50 -20.32
CA THR A 407 -0.49 26.25 -20.98
C THR A 407 0.96 25.89 -20.62
N SER A 408 1.32 24.61 -20.73
CA SER A 408 2.69 24.11 -20.59
C SER A 408 3.30 24.15 -19.17
N VAL A 409 2.48 24.38 -18.13
CA VAL A 409 2.92 24.49 -16.72
C VAL A 409 3.54 23.18 -16.25
N TRP A 410 2.82 22.08 -16.44
CA TRP A 410 3.30 20.73 -16.30
C TRP A 410 3.44 20.08 -17.68
N TRP A 411 3.92 18.86 -17.74
CA TRP A 411 4.23 18.23 -19.01
C TRP A 411 3.01 17.57 -19.66
N GLY A 412 2.26 16.76 -18.89
CA GLY A 412 1.09 16.03 -19.38
C GLY A 412 1.03 14.54 -19.01
N ILE A 413 0.08 13.84 -19.65
CA ILE A 413 -0.10 12.39 -19.50
C ILE A 413 0.58 11.66 -20.67
N GLN A 414 1.63 10.88 -20.41
CA GLN A 414 2.16 9.92 -21.36
C GLN A 414 1.44 8.58 -21.19
N LEU A 415 0.78 8.10 -22.25
CA LEU A 415 0.43 6.69 -22.37
C LEU A 415 1.55 6.00 -23.17
N ALA A 416 2.34 5.18 -22.47
CA ALA A 416 3.45 4.44 -23.06
C ALA A 416 2.93 3.24 -23.91
N PRO A 417 3.73 2.69 -24.83
CA PRO A 417 3.32 1.56 -25.67
C PRO A 417 2.93 0.28 -24.92
N THR A 418 3.28 0.15 -23.64
CA THR A 418 2.89 -0.96 -22.76
C THR A 418 1.57 -0.73 -22.04
N SER A 419 1.05 0.51 -22.04
CA SER A 419 -0.21 0.82 -21.38
C SER A 419 -1.36 0.11 -22.07
N THR A 420 -2.27 -0.45 -21.28
CA THR A 420 -3.46 -1.17 -21.75
C THR A 420 -4.65 -0.78 -20.89
N ASN A 421 -5.86 -0.86 -21.45
CA ASN A 421 -7.13 -0.63 -20.75
C ASN A 421 -7.29 0.74 -20.05
N SER A 422 -6.39 1.69 -20.32
CA SER A 422 -6.49 3.06 -19.82
C SER A 422 -7.77 3.71 -20.34
N SER A 423 -8.54 4.31 -19.44
CA SER A 423 -9.91 4.73 -19.69
C SER A 423 -10.23 6.04 -18.98
N PHE A 424 -11.09 6.80 -19.64
CA PHE A 424 -11.53 8.13 -19.25
C PHE A 424 -13.05 8.16 -19.34
N SER A 425 -13.67 8.85 -18.38
CA SER A 425 -15.10 9.16 -18.31
C SER A 425 -15.22 10.50 -17.59
N ASN A 426 -15.87 11.50 -18.20
CA ASN A 426 -15.98 12.87 -17.66
C ASN A 426 -14.67 13.37 -16.99
N ALA A 427 -13.55 13.19 -17.70
CA ALA A 427 -12.22 13.54 -17.23
C ALA A 427 -11.78 14.85 -17.89
N ILE A 428 -11.27 15.79 -17.09
CA ILE A 428 -10.81 17.11 -17.53
C ILE A 428 -9.29 17.15 -17.40
N VAL A 429 -8.59 17.47 -18.48
CA VAL A 429 -7.12 17.59 -18.49
C VAL A 429 -6.70 18.94 -19.05
N SER A 430 -5.92 19.70 -18.26
CA SER A 430 -5.60 21.08 -18.59
C SER A 430 -4.18 21.50 -18.21
N GLU A 431 -3.74 22.62 -18.78
CA GLU A 431 -2.51 23.34 -18.43
C GLU A 431 -1.18 22.62 -18.75
N ALA A 432 -1.24 21.47 -19.43
CA ALA A 432 -0.09 20.68 -19.85
C ALA A 432 0.57 21.21 -21.14
N ILE A 433 1.69 20.60 -21.57
CA ILE A 433 2.05 20.64 -23.01
C ILE A 433 1.15 19.68 -23.77
N TYR A 434 1.05 18.43 -23.33
CA TYR A 434 0.19 17.41 -23.95
C TYR A 434 -0.91 17.03 -22.96
N GLY A 435 -2.18 17.31 -23.25
CA GLY A 435 -3.29 16.82 -22.42
C GLY A 435 -3.21 15.29 -22.32
N ILE A 436 -3.09 14.62 -23.48
CA ILE A 436 -2.61 13.23 -23.57
C ILE A 436 -1.62 13.10 -24.72
N TRP A 437 -0.47 12.46 -24.48
CA TRP A 437 0.42 11.93 -25.51
C TRP A 437 0.41 10.40 -25.52
N LEU A 438 -0.07 9.82 -26.62
CA LEU A 438 0.04 8.39 -26.91
C LEU A 438 1.24 8.14 -27.85
N ASN A 439 2.30 7.49 -27.33
CA ASN A 439 3.54 7.24 -28.08
C ASN A 439 3.64 5.83 -28.69
N GLY A 440 2.51 5.14 -28.82
CA GLY A 440 2.40 3.80 -29.39
C GLY A 440 1.22 3.03 -28.79
N GLY A 441 0.93 1.84 -29.33
CA GLY A 441 -0.22 1.03 -28.89
C GLY A 441 -1.56 1.56 -29.41
N THR A 442 -2.67 1.08 -28.82
CA THR A 442 -4.04 1.49 -29.18
C THR A 442 -4.83 1.82 -27.93
N GLN A 443 -5.51 2.97 -27.89
CA GLN A 443 -6.31 3.42 -26.75
C GLN A 443 -7.65 4.04 -27.19
N THR A 444 -8.62 4.12 -26.27
CA THR A 444 -9.90 4.80 -26.50
C THR A 444 -10.11 5.88 -25.44
N PHE A 445 -10.33 7.11 -25.90
CA PHE A 445 -10.62 8.28 -25.07
C PHE A 445 -12.10 8.57 -25.19
N ASN A 446 -12.88 8.28 -24.15
CA ASN A 446 -14.32 8.56 -24.10
C ASN A 446 -14.58 9.66 -23.07
N GLY A 447 -15.49 10.59 -23.32
CA GLY A 447 -15.88 11.61 -22.34
C GLY A 447 -14.71 12.48 -21.83
N LEU A 448 -13.68 12.72 -22.65
CA LEU A 448 -12.50 13.51 -22.28
C LEU A 448 -12.72 14.98 -22.64
N THR A 449 -12.44 15.89 -21.71
CA THR A 449 -12.32 17.33 -21.98
C THR A 449 -10.85 17.73 -21.87
N ALA A 450 -10.20 18.06 -22.98
CA ALA A 450 -8.81 18.52 -23.00
C ALA A 450 -8.75 20.01 -23.41
N HIS A 451 -8.43 20.90 -22.46
CA HIS A 451 -8.40 22.34 -22.71
C HIS A 451 -7.24 23.09 -22.09
N THR A 452 -6.84 24.22 -22.69
CA THR A 452 -5.75 25.06 -22.15
C THR A 452 -4.41 24.31 -22.04
N ASN A 453 -4.22 23.27 -22.84
CA ASN A 453 -2.92 22.61 -23.06
C ASN A 453 -2.24 23.26 -24.29
N THR A 454 -1.02 22.85 -24.64
CA THR A 454 -0.47 23.17 -25.97
C THR A 454 -1.08 22.28 -27.05
N TYR A 455 -1.15 20.98 -26.79
CA TYR A 455 -1.80 19.95 -27.59
C TYR A 455 -2.88 19.28 -26.73
N GLY A 456 -4.10 19.15 -27.23
CA GLY A 456 -5.17 18.43 -26.53
C GLY A 456 -4.88 16.93 -26.46
N ILE A 457 -4.79 16.28 -27.64
CA ILE A 457 -4.37 14.88 -27.79
C ILE A 457 -3.29 14.79 -28.88
N TYR A 458 -2.22 14.05 -28.62
CA TYR A 458 -1.05 13.92 -29.48
C TYR A 458 -0.75 12.43 -29.73
N PHE A 459 -0.78 11.98 -30.99
CA PHE A 459 -0.51 10.59 -31.40
C PHE A 459 0.81 10.50 -32.19
N THR A 460 1.77 9.68 -31.74
CA THR A 460 3.05 9.46 -32.44
C THR A 460 3.51 8.00 -32.43
N GLY A 461 4.71 7.70 -32.93
CA GLY A 461 5.27 6.34 -32.93
C GLY A 461 4.46 5.43 -33.87
N ASN A 462 3.84 4.39 -33.33
CA ASN A 462 2.85 3.55 -34.02
C ASN A 462 1.44 3.68 -33.41
N ALA A 463 1.14 4.79 -32.74
CA ALA A 463 -0.11 4.99 -32.02
C ALA A 463 -1.35 4.89 -32.95
N SER A 464 -2.38 4.25 -32.41
CA SER A 464 -3.74 4.19 -32.96
C SER A 464 -4.75 4.47 -31.84
N GLY A 465 -6.00 4.71 -32.18
CA GLY A 465 -7.04 4.86 -31.16
C GLY A 465 -8.34 5.49 -31.66
N SER A 466 -9.26 5.71 -30.73
CA SER A 466 -10.51 6.41 -30.97
C SER A 466 -10.75 7.49 -29.92
N VAL A 467 -11.10 8.69 -30.36
CA VAL A 467 -11.58 9.79 -29.52
C VAL A 467 -13.09 9.87 -29.70
N LEU A 468 -13.84 9.75 -28.60
CA LEU A 468 -15.29 9.58 -28.53
C LEU A 468 -15.89 10.54 -27.48
N ASN A 469 -17.07 11.12 -27.74
CA ASN A 469 -17.77 12.01 -26.79
C ASN A 469 -16.87 13.07 -26.13
N SER A 470 -15.91 13.62 -26.85
CA SER A 470 -14.81 14.41 -26.24
C SER A 470 -14.81 15.87 -26.70
N ILE A 471 -14.40 16.75 -25.81
CA ILE A 471 -14.37 18.21 -26.01
C ILE A 471 -12.92 18.68 -25.98
N ILE A 472 -12.40 19.07 -27.14
CA ILE A 472 -10.98 19.42 -27.29
C ILE A 472 -10.89 20.91 -27.66
N ARG A 473 -10.75 21.79 -26.66
CA ARG A 473 -10.96 23.23 -26.85
C ARG A 473 -9.85 24.13 -26.31
N ASP A 474 -9.72 25.33 -26.87
CA ASP A 474 -8.90 26.43 -26.34
C ASP A 474 -7.42 26.06 -26.07
N ASN A 475 -6.86 25.09 -26.82
CA ASN A 475 -5.45 24.71 -26.70
C ASN A 475 -4.56 25.69 -27.50
N SER A 476 -3.37 26.01 -26.99
CA SER A 476 -2.49 27.07 -27.52
C SER A 476 -1.74 26.70 -28.81
N SER A 477 -1.81 25.44 -29.25
CA SER A 477 -1.50 25.02 -30.61
C SER A 477 -2.65 24.24 -31.23
N THR A 478 -2.84 22.97 -30.84
CA THR A 478 -3.60 22.01 -31.65
C THR A 478 -4.57 21.21 -30.80
N GLY A 479 -5.78 20.98 -31.31
CA GLY A 479 -6.75 20.10 -30.65
C GLY A 479 -6.27 18.65 -30.66
N ILE A 480 -6.35 18.00 -31.82
CA ILE A 480 -5.91 16.62 -32.02
C ILE A 480 -4.80 16.59 -33.08
N TYR A 481 -3.62 16.07 -32.73
CA TYR A 481 -2.51 15.86 -33.65
C TYR A 481 -2.29 14.37 -33.90
N ALA A 482 -2.20 13.97 -35.16
CA ALA A 482 -1.88 12.61 -35.59
C ALA A 482 -0.66 12.59 -36.52
N GLY A 483 0.50 12.15 -36.00
CA GLY A 483 1.76 12.09 -36.76
C GLY A 483 2.62 10.89 -36.36
N ILE A 484 2.38 9.76 -37.03
CA ILE A 484 3.10 8.50 -36.78
C ILE A 484 4.49 8.48 -37.45
N ALA A 485 5.36 7.59 -36.96
CA ALA A 485 6.73 7.43 -37.43
C ALA A 485 6.83 6.89 -38.87
N ALA A 486 8.01 7.06 -39.48
CA ALA A 486 8.29 6.53 -40.80
C ALA A 486 8.10 5.00 -40.84
N SER A 487 7.47 4.49 -41.90
CA SER A 487 7.08 3.08 -42.07
C SER A 487 6.11 2.50 -41.01
N ALA A 488 5.59 3.30 -40.07
CA ALA A 488 4.55 2.86 -39.15
C ALA A 488 3.17 2.78 -39.85
N THR A 489 2.25 1.98 -39.30
CA THR A 489 0.82 2.02 -39.64
C THR A 489 0.05 2.50 -38.41
N GLY A 490 -0.97 3.33 -38.60
CA GLY A 490 -1.80 3.84 -37.52
C GLY A 490 -3.21 4.22 -37.98
N ILE A 491 -4.19 4.05 -37.10
CA ILE A 491 -5.59 4.42 -37.33
C ILE A 491 -6.06 5.29 -36.16
N VAL A 492 -6.50 6.52 -36.44
CA VAL A 492 -7.08 7.43 -35.45
C VAL A 492 -8.52 7.75 -35.84
N ASN A 493 -9.48 7.44 -34.99
CA ASN A 493 -10.87 7.84 -35.17
C ASN A 493 -11.19 9.03 -34.25
N VAL A 494 -12.01 9.96 -34.74
CA VAL A 494 -12.58 11.07 -33.97
C VAL A 494 -14.07 11.06 -34.26
N THR A 495 -14.88 10.58 -33.31
CA THR A 495 -16.33 10.37 -33.49
C THR A 495 -17.12 11.07 -32.38
N ASN A 496 -18.20 11.79 -32.71
CA ASN A 496 -19.03 12.49 -31.72
C ASN A 496 -18.17 13.38 -30.79
N CYS A 497 -17.39 14.30 -31.39
CA CYS A 497 -16.45 15.15 -30.68
C CYS A 497 -16.61 16.62 -31.08
N THR A 498 -16.40 17.53 -30.13
CA THR A 498 -16.45 18.98 -30.36
C THR A 498 -15.06 19.57 -30.21
N VAL A 499 -14.49 20.14 -31.29
CA VAL A 499 -13.12 20.64 -31.35
C VAL A 499 -13.13 22.14 -31.64
N TYR A 500 -12.94 22.95 -30.60
CA TYR A 500 -13.27 24.38 -30.61
C TYR A 500 -12.10 25.31 -30.29
N GLY A 501 -11.92 26.40 -31.04
CA GLY A 501 -11.07 27.52 -30.60
C GLY A 501 -9.56 27.25 -30.46
N ASN A 502 -9.06 26.13 -30.98
CA ASN A 502 -7.63 25.78 -30.87
C ASN A 502 -6.78 26.69 -31.80
N SER A 503 -5.67 27.21 -31.27
CA SER A 503 -5.01 28.40 -31.82
C SER A 503 -4.30 28.21 -33.18
N SER A 504 -4.03 26.97 -33.60
CA SER A 504 -3.38 26.64 -34.88
C SER A 504 -4.19 25.64 -35.73
N TYR A 505 -4.67 24.55 -35.13
CA TYR A 505 -5.40 23.48 -35.83
C TYR A 505 -6.43 22.81 -34.91
N GLY A 506 -7.61 22.47 -35.44
CA GLY A 506 -8.56 21.58 -34.77
C GLY A 506 -8.06 20.14 -34.83
N VAL A 507 -7.88 19.60 -36.05
CA VAL A 507 -7.25 18.31 -36.32
C VAL A 507 -6.09 18.50 -37.29
N ASP A 508 -4.87 18.17 -36.88
CA ASP A 508 -3.66 18.16 -37.70
C ASP A 508 -3.22 16.71 -37.96
N VAL A 509 -2.99 16.36 -39.23
CA VAL A 509 -2.56 15.04 -39.68
C VAL A 509 -1.28 15.17 -40.50
N ASN A 510 -0.19 14.56 -40.04
CA ASN A 510 1.15 14.72 -40.62
C ASN A 510 1.81 13.35 -40.89
N GLY A 511 1.85 12.95 -42.16
CA GLY A 511 2.54 11.72 -42.55
C GLY A 511 4.05 11.87 -42.71
N ALA A 512 4.81 11.16 -41.87
CA ALA A 512 6.21 10.88 -42.11
C ALA A 512 6.40 9.96 -43.34
N ASN A 513 7.59 10.00 -43.95
CA ASN A 513 7.88 9.24 -45.16
C ASN A 513 7.61 7.73 -44.98
N ALA A 514 6.99 7.10 -45.98
CA ALA A 514 6.55 5.70 -46.00
C ALA A 514 5.56 5.27 -44.89
N ALA A 515 5.03 6.18 -44.06
CA ALA A 515 3.98 5.86 -43.11
C ALA A 515 2.65 5.47 -43.81
N ASN A 516 1.80 4.75 -43.10
CA ASN A 516 0.43 4.39 -43.52
C ASN A 516 -0.57 4.84 -42.44
N LEU A 517 -0.99 6.10 -42.50
CA LEU A 517 -1.84 6.73 -41.50
C LEU A 517 -3.25 6.91 -42.05
N THR A 518 -4.25 6.40 -41.33
CA THR A 518 -5.67 6.67 -41.61
C THR A 518 -6.29 7.47 -40.46
N VAL A 519 -6.88 8.62 -40.75
CA VAL A 519 -7.64 9.41 -39.78
C VAL A 519 -9.09 9.56 -40.24
N ASN A 520 -10.02 9.12 -39.40
CA ASN A 520 -11.46 9.16 -39.68
C ASN A 520 -12.12 10.18 -38.74
N VAL A 521 -12.75 11.21 -39.30
CA VAL A 521 -13.53 12.21 -38.56
C VAL A 521 -15.01 12.02 -38.90
N LYS A 522 -15.85 11.83 -37.87
CA LYS A 522 -17.27 11.50 -38.01
C LYS A 522 -18.12 12.13 -36.89
N ASN A 523 -19.35 12.54 -37.18
CA ASN A 523 -20.25 13.16 -36.20
C ASN A 523 -19.55 14.27 -35.39
N ALA A 524 -18.60 14.99 -35.99
CA ALA A 524 -17.75 15.94 -35.27
C ALA A 524 -18.16 17.37 -35.60
N ILE A 525 -17.94 18.29 -34.66
CA ILE A 525 -18.07 19.72 -34.90
C ILE A 525 -16.71 20.36 -34.67
N ILE A 526 -16.12 20.93 -35.71
CA ILE A 526 -14.75 21.47 -35.70
C ILE A 526 -14.78 22.93 -36.14
N THR A 527 -14.83 23.85 -35.17
CA THR A 527 -15.13 25.27 -35.43
C THR A 527 -14.30 26.25 -34.61
N GLY A 528 -14.13 27.48 -35.10
CA GLY A 528 -13.42 28.57 -34.41
C GLY A 528 -11.90 28.37 -34.21
N ASN A 529 -11.34 27.24 -34.66
CA ASN A 529 -9.89 27.00 -34.66
C ASN A 529 -9.22 27.88 -35.75
N ALA A 530 -7.89 28.02 -35.75
CA ALA A 530 -7.24 28.71 -36.87
C ALA A 530 -7.34 27.93 -38.19
N ARG A 531 -7.29 26.59 -38.15
CA ARG A 531 -7.66 25.70 -39.26
C ARG A 531 -8.51 24.54 -38.73
N GLY A 532 -9.50 24.10 -39.49
CA GLY A 532 -10.38 22.99 -39.11
C GLY A 532 -9.67 21.63 -39.16
N VAL A 533 -9.71 20.98 -40.33
CA VAL A 533 -8.98 19.73 -40.60
C VAL A 533 -7.84 19.98 -41.59
N TYR A 534 -6.61 19.76 -41.15
CA TYR A 534 -5.39 19.92 -41.93
C TYR A 534 -4.70 18.58 -42.17
N ARG A 535 -4.27 18.33 -43.40
CA ARG A 535 -3.53 17.13 -43.82
C ARG A 535 -2.26 17.51 -44.57
N SER A 536 -1.13 17.07 -44.06
CA SER A 536 0.18 17.12 -44.72
C SER A 536 0.78 15.71 -44.89
N THR A 537 1.69 15.57 -45.85
CA THR A 537 2.43 14.33 -46.10
C THR A 537 3.80 14.66 -46.67
N ASN A 538 4.84 14.04 -46.11
CA ASN A 538 6.22 14.11 -46.58
C ASN A 538 6.63 12.76 -47.22
N GLY A 539 5.72 12.19 -48.01
CA GLY A 539 5.75 10.80 -48.46
C GLY A 539 4.87 9.89 -47.60
N GLY A 540 4.65 8.66 -48.06
CA GLY A 540 3.74 7.70 -47.41
C GLY A 540 2.27 7.85 -47.82
N THR A 541 1.44 6.93 -47.32
CA THR A 541 -0.01 6.87 -47.54
C THR A 541 -0.71 7.52 -46.36
N VAL A 542 -1.13 8.78 -46.51
CA VAL A 542 -1.96 9.48 -45.51
C VAL A 542 -3.38 9.58 -46.05
N ASN A 543 -4.31 8.84 -45.46
CA ASN A 543 -5.73 8.90 -45.75
C ASN A 543 -6.43 9.70 -44.64
N VAL A 544 -7.18 10.74 -45.00
CA VAL A 544 -8.05 11.44 -44.05
C VAL A 544 -9.45 11.50 -44.64
N ALA A 545 -10.41 10.94 -43.92
CA ALA A 545 -11.82 10.92 -44.30
C ALA A 545 -12.61 11.75 -43.28
N VAL A 546 -13.31 12.77 -43.76
CA VAL A 546 -14.26 13.56 -42.95
C VAL A 546 -15.65 13.25 -43.50
N THR A 547 -16.57 12.81 -42.64
CA THR A 547 -17.94 12.41 -43.02
C THR A 547 -18.92 12.81 -41.92
N TYR A 548 -20.19 13.09 -42.23
CA TYR A 548 -21.23 13.41 -41.23
C TYR A 548 -20.75 14.39 -40.14
N SER A 549 -20.02 15.44 -40.53
CA SER A 549 -19.35 16.36 -39.60
C SER A 549 -19.48 17.79 -40.08
N ASP A 550 -19.63 18.73 -39.14
CA ASP A 550 -19.55 20.15 -39.39
C ASP A 550 -18.11 20.64 -39.24
N VAL A 551 -17.63 21.37 -40.25
CA VAL A 551 -16.34 22.06 -40.20
C VAL A 551 -16.55 23.44 -40.78
N TRP A 552 -16.57 24.45 -39.89
CA TRP A 552 -17.03 25.79 -40.21
C TRP A 552 -16.36 26.87 -39.36
N GLY A 553 -16.23 28.07 -39.93
CA GLY A 553 -15.82 29.26 -39.19
C GLY A 553 -14.39 29.20 -38.64
N ASN A 554 -13.54 28.32 -39.17
CA ASN A 554 -12.13 28.25 -38.79
C ASN A 554 -11.35 29.38 -39.50
N SER A 555 -10.61 30.20 -38.75
CA SER A 555 -10.28 31.58 -39.16
C SER A 555 -9.31 31.73 -40.34
N THR A 556 -8.61 30.67 -40.73
CA THR A 556 -7.78 30.61 -41.94
C THR A 556 -8.43 29.74 -43.03
N LEU A 557 -8.78 28.49 -42.71
CA LEU A 557 -9.38 27.50 -43.62
C LEU A 557 -10.08 26.39 -42.82
N ASP A 558 -11.28 25.98 -43.24
CA ASP A 558 -11.97 24.81 -42.68
C ASP A 558 -11.29 23.48 -43.07
N TYR A 559 -10.86 23.35 -44.33
CA TYR A 559 -10.17 22.16 -44.85
C TYR A 559 -8.86 22.52 -45.55
N SER A 560 -7.83 21.67 -45.41
CA SER A 560 -6.57 21.82 -46.14
C SER A 560 -5.88 20.48 -46.39
N GLY A 561 -5.55 20.17 -47.65
CA GLY A 561 -4.97 18.87 -48.04
C GLY A 561 -5.95 17.68 -47.98
N VAL A 562 -7.21 17.95 -47.61
CA VAL A 562 -8.37 17.06 -47.48
C VAL A 562 -9.62 17.83 -47.93
N SER A 563 -10.76 17.16 -48.13
CA SER A 563 -12.06 17.78 -48.44
C SER A 563 -13.18 17.18 -47.59
N ALA A 564 -14.31 17.90 -47.49
CA ALA A 564 -15.57 17.35 -47.01
C ALA A 564 -15.96 16.07 -47.77
N GLY A 565 -16.53 15.10 -47.06
CA GLY A 565 -17.08 13.85 -47.61
C GLY A 565 -18.59 13.72 -47.40
N THR A 566 -19.11 12.50 -47.51
CA THR A 566 -20.55 12.20 -47.36
C THR A 566 -21.09 12.70 -46.01
N GLY A 567 -22.22 13.42 -46.03
CA GLY A 567 -22.88 13.93 -44.83
C GLY A 567 -22.23 15.15 -44.18
N CYS A 568 -21.08 15.62 -44.67
CA CYS A 568 -20.47 16.84 -44.13
C CYS A 568 -21.32 18.08 -44.40
N ILE A 569 -21.37 18.97 -43.41
CA ILE A 569 -21.97 20.30 -43.50
C ILE A 569 -20.91 21.37 -43.18
N SER A 570 -21.28 22.64 -43.34
CA SER A 570 -20.43 23.78 -42.98
C SER A 570 -21.36 24.95 -42.62
N VAL A 571 -21.78 24.98 -41.36
CA VAL A 571 -22.85 25.82 -40.82
C VAL A 571 -22.42 26.40 -39.46
N ASN A 572 -23.09 27.44 -38.97
CA ASN A 572 -22.89 27.85 -37.59
C ASN A 572 -23.54 26.80 -36.65
N PRO A 573 -22.81 26.18 -35.70
CA PRO A 573 -23.40 25.22 -34.76
C PRO A 573 -24.42 25.82 -33.79
N LEU A 574 -24.54 27.15 -33.72
CA LEU A 574 -25.42 27.88 -32.79
C LEU A 574 -25.23 27.42 -31.34
N TYR A 575 -23.98 27.43 -30.86
CA TYR A 575 -23.67 27.07 -29.48
C TYR A 575 -24.42 27.95 -28.47
N ALA A 576 -24.82 27.37 -27.33
CA ALA A 576 -25.49 28.08 -26.24
C ALA A 576 -24.63 29.18 -25.59
N GLY A 577 -23.29 29.04 -25.56
CA GLY A 577 -22.40 30.04 -24.96
C GLY A 577 -20.91 29.72 -25.04
N ALA A 578 -20.37 29.60 -26.25
CA ALA A 578 -18.95 29.29 -26.46
C ALA A 578 -17.99 30.36 -25.87
N PRO A 579 -16.80 29.98 -25.34
CA PRO A 579 -16.26 28.62 -25.22
C PRO A 579 -16.84 27.81 -24.04
N GLY A 580 -17.52 28.45 -23.08
CA GLY A 580 -17.92 27.83 -21.81
C GLY A 580 -19.05 26.81 -21.90
N ASN A 581 -19.98 26.97 -22.85
CA ASN A 581 -21.07 26.03 -23.11
C ASN A 581 -21.18 25.76 -24.62
N LEU A 582 -20.79 24.54 -25.02
CA LEU A 582 -20.74 24.09 -26.41
C LEU A 582 -21.91 23.14 -26.78
N ARG A 583 -22.98 23.11 -25.99
CA ARG A 583 -24.26 22.50 -26.39
C ARG A 583 -24.89 23.29 -27.54
N LEU A 584 -25.65 22.61 -28.39
CA LEU A 584 -26.38 23.20 -29.51
C LEU A 584 -27.64 23.93 -29.01
N GLN A 585 -28.06 24.98 -29.70
CA GLN A 585 -29.41 25.54 -29.60
C GLN A 585 -30.35 24.77 -30.55
N GLY A 586 -31.63 24.56 -30.17
CA GLY A 586 -32.66 23.81 -30.91
C GLY A 586 -33.13 24.40 -32.26
N THR A 587 -32.26 25.10 -32.98
CA THR A 587 -32.39 25.48 -34.40
C THR A 587 -31.08 25.24 -35.17
N SER A 588 -30.13 24.52 -34.57
CA SER A 588 -28.83 24.20 -35.15
C SER A 588 -28.95 23.11 -36.21
N GLN A 589 -28.38 23.34 -37.38
CA GLN A 589 -28.34 22.33 -38.45
C GLN A 589 -27.34 21.20 -38.17
N CYS A 590 -26.70 21.18 -37.00
CA CYS A 590 -25.89 20.07 -36.50
C CYS A 590 -26.72 19.03 -35.71
N ILE A 591 -27.96 19.36 -35.35
CA ILE A 591 -28.93 18.44 -34.76
C ILE A 591 -29.37 17.44 -35.83
N ASP A 592 -29.55 16.16 -35.45
CA ASP A 592 -30.04 15.06 -36.31
C ASP A 592 -29.25 14.78 -37.61
N ALA A 593 -28.14 15.50 -37.83
CA ALA A 593 -27.38 15.50 -39.09
C ALA A 593 -26.22 14.48 -39.12
N GLY A 594 -25.95 13.79 -38.02
CA GLY A 594 -24.93 12.76 -37.88
C GLY A 594 -25.34 11.39 -38.45
N THR A 595 -24.61 10.34 -38.08
CA THR A 595 -24.93 8.96 -38.44
C THR A 595 -24.68 7.98 -37.29
N SER A 596 -25.52 6.95 -37.16
CA SER A 596 -25.35 5.89 -36.16
C SER A 596 -24.11 5.02 -36.34
N VAL A 597 -23.45 5.07 -37.52
CA VAL A 597 -22.35 4.16 -37.88
C VAL A 597 -21.08 4.46 -37.06
N GLY A 598 -20.97 3.85 -35.88
CA GLY A 598 -19.87 4.02 -34.94
C GLY A 598 -20.04 5.17 -33.96
N ALA A 599 -21.25 5.73 -33.85
CA ALA A 599 -21.61 6.61 -32.75
C ALA A 599 -21.70 5.81 -31.42
N PRO A 600 -21.37 6.42 -30.28
CA PRO A 600 -21.62 5.83 -28.96
C PRO A 600 -23.11 5.91 -28.58
N ASN A 601 -23.58 4.98 -27.74
CA ASN A 601 -24.98 4.85 -27.30
C ASN A 601 -25.50 6.02 -26.43
N SER A 602 -24.60 6.90 -26.00
CA SER A 602 -24.89 8.08 -25.18
C SER A 602 -23.88 9.19 -25.48
N ASP A 603 -24.15 10.41 -25.04
CA ASP A 603 -23.28 11.58 -25.16
C ASP A 603 -22.27 11.70 -24.00
N ILE A 604 -21.56 12.84 -23.91
CA ILE A 604 -20.62 13.12 -22.80
C ILE A 604 -21.31 13.24 -21.43
N GLU A 605 -22.56 13.69 -21.39
CA GLU A 605 -23.30 13.96 -20.14
C GLU A 605 -24.09 12.75 -19.64
N GLY A 606 -24.27 11.74 -20.50
CA GLY A 606 -24.99 10.49 -20.24
C GLY A 606 -26.36 10.41 -20.92
N ASN A 607 -26.74 11.42 -21.72
CA ASN A 607 -27.98 11.41 -22.51
C ASN A 607 -27.89 10.27 -23.54
N PRO A 608 -28.94 9.45 -23.76
CA PRO A 608 -28.97 8.45 -24.82
C PRO A 608 -28.74 9.06 -26.21
N ARG A 609 -28.34 8.23 -27.18
CA ARG A 609 -28.40 8.54 -28.63
C ARG A 609 -29.06 7.39 -29.39
N PRO A 610 -29.93 7.65 -30.40
CA PRO A 610 -30.44 8.95 -30.84
C PRO A 610 -31.49 9.57 -29.91
N MET A 611 -31.60 10.91 -29.87
CA MET A 611 -32.75 11.64 -29.31
C MET A 611 -33.32 12.65 -30.30
N ASP A 612 -34.63 12.88 -30.27
CA ASP A 612 -35.34 13.80 -31.17
C ASP A 612 -35.24 15.24 -30.61
N GLY A 613 -34.10 15.88 -30.83
CA GLY A 613 -33.67 17.10 -30.13
C GLY A 613 -34.40 18.38 -30.55
N ASP A 614 -34.92 18.44 -31.79
CA ASP A 614 -35.70 19.57 -32.29
C ASP A 614 -37.15 19.23 -32.70
N GLN A 615 -37.54 17.94 -32.64
CA GLN A 615 -38.84 17.41 -33.06
C GLN A 615 -39.09 17.45 -34.59
N ILE A 616 -38.02 17.49 -35.41
CA ILE A 616 -38.10 17.61 -36.87
C ILE A 616 -37.47 16.40 -37.58
N ASN A 617 -38.33 15.63 -38.24
CA ASN A 617 -38.04 14.37 -38.98
C ASN A 617 -37.85 13.11 -38.11
N GLY A 618 -37.73 13.23 -36.79
CA GLY A 618 -37.62 12.10 -35.87
C GLY A 618 -36.16 11.73 -35.54
N PRO A 619 -35.95 10.96 -34.45
CA PRO A 619 -34.65 10.82 -33.79
C PRO A 619 -33.55 10.23 -34.68
N ALA A 620 -32.55 11.04 -34.97
CA ALA A 620 -31.24 10.69 -35.51
C ALA A 620 -30.14 11.12 -34.52
N HIS A 621 -28.88 11.19 -34.97
CA HIS A 621 -27.75 11.43 -34.06
C HIS A 621 -27.20 12.83 -34.29
N ASP A 622 -26.92 13.57 -33.22
CA ASP A 622 -26.28 14.87 -33.34
C ASP A 622 -24.81 14.77 -33.75
N MET A 623 -24.31 15.84 -34.34
CA MET A 623 -22.88 16.09 -34.43
C MET A 623 -22.36 16.69 -33.11
N GLY A 624 -21.15 16.31 -32.71
CA GLY A 624 -20.46 16.82 -31.52
C GLY A 624 -20.53 15.89 -30.30
N ALA A 625 -19.94 16.36 -29.20
CA ALA A 625 -19.82 15.61 -27.94
C ALA A 625 -21.13 15.51 -27.14
N TYR A 626 -22.08 16.43 -27.38
CA TYR A 626 -23.42 16.45 -26.78
C TYR A 626 -24.44 15.82 -27.73
N GLU A 627 -25.54 15.31 -27.18
CA GLU A 627 -26.83 15.16 -27.87
C GLU A 627 -27.77 16.24 -27.28
N LEU A 628 -28.62 16.86 -28.10
CA LEU A 628 -29.69 17.71 -27.61
C LEU A 628 -30.83 16.82 -27.06
N PRO A 629 -31.09 16.79 -25.74
CA PRO A 629 -32.27 16.08 -25.24
C PRO A 629 -33.53 16.73 -25.81
N SER A 630 -34.53 15.89 -26.13
CA SER A 630 -35.83 16.35 -26.64
C SER A 630 -36.42 17.47 -25.77
N PRO A 631 -37.02 18.51 -26.38
CA PRO A 631 -37.63 19.60 -25.63
C PRO A 631 -38.72 19.05 -24.72
N THR A 632 -38.69 19.39 -23.44
CA THR A 632 -39.66 18.93 -22.45
C THR A 632 -41.07 19.41 -22.82
N ILE A 633 -41.93 18.47 -23.25
CA ILE A 633 -43.27 18.77 -23.76
C ILE A 633 -44.26 18.76 -22.60
N CYS A 634 -44.32 19.86 -21.88
CA CYS A 634 -45.32 20.03 -20.84
C CYS A 634 -46.73 19.73 -21.37
N GLY A 635 -47.33 18.64 -20.89
CA GLY A 635 -48.64 18.17 -21.31
C GLY A 635 -48.63 16.90 -22.17
N ASP A 636 -47.51 16.17 -22.28
CA ASP A 636 -47.47 14.82 -22.84
C ASP A 636 -47.72 13.71 -21.79
N GLY A 637 -47.43 14.00 -20.51
CA GLY A 637 -47.65 13.12 -19.36
C GLY A 637 -46.38 12.38 -18.87
N ILE A 638 -45.21 12.75 -19.37
CA ILE A 638 -43.90 12.18 -19.00
C ILE A 638 -43.06 13.26 -18.31
N LEU A 639 -42.73 13.08 -17.03
CA LEU A 639 -41.90 14.03 -16.29
C LEU A 639 -40.47 14.11 -16.87
N GLY A 640 -40.17 15.17 -17.62
CA GLY A 640 -38.88 15.37 -18.27
C GLY A 640 -37.95 16.38 -17.59
N PRO A 641 -36.74 16.62 -18.15
CA PRO A 641 -35.77 17.55 -17.57
C PRO A 641 -36.29 18.99 -17.47
N GLY A 642 -36.32 19.52 -16.24
CA GLY A 642 -36.70 20.91 -15.95
C GLY A 642 -38.19 21.10 -15.59
N GLU A 643 -39.01 20.07 -15.71
CA GLU A 643 -40.40 20.09 -15.26
C GLU A 643 -40.50 19.75 -13.77
N VAL A 644 -41.48 20.34 -13.09
CA VAL A 644 -41.79 20.03 -11.68
C VAL A 644 -42.86 18.95 -11.56
N CYS A 645 -43.78 18.90 -12.54
CA CYS A 645 -44.76 17.83 -12.71
C CYS A 645 -45.34 17.89 -14.13
N ASP A 646 -45.85 16.76 -14.65
CA ASP A 646 -46.70 16.72 -15.83
C ASP A 646 -47.93 15.81 -15.56
N ASN A 647 -49.13 16.23 -15.98
CA ASN A 647 -50.39 15.46 -15.96
C ASN A 647 -50.99 15.28 -17.37
N GLY A 648 -50.21 15.51 -18.42
CA GLY A 648 -50.61 15.32 -19.80
C GLY A 648 -51.66 16.35 -20.26
N PRO A 649 -52.67 15.93 -21.05
CA PRO A 649 -53.78 16.79 -21.47
C PRO A 649 -54.65 17.39 -20.34
N LEU A 650 -54.34 17.10 -19.08
CA LEU A 650 -54.97 17.70 -17.91
C LEU A 650 -54.28 18.98 -17.43
N ASN A 651 -53.11 19.35 -17.96
CA ASN A 651 -52.39 20.54 -17.56
C ASN A 651 -53.18 21.83 -17.82
N GLY A 652 -53.13 22.75 -16.87
CA GLY A 652 -53.97 23.96 -16.84
C GLY A 652 -55.38 23.73 -16.31
N GLN A 653 -55.80 22.50 -16.03
CA GLN A 653 -57.02 22.23 -15.28
C GLN A 653 -56.78 22.36 -13.77
N TYR A 654 -57.87 22.50 -13.04
CA TYR A 654 -57.87 22.68 -11.59
C TYR A 654 -57.33 21.43 -10.86
N ASN A 655 -56.48 21.62 -9.85
CA ASN A 655 -55.72 20.57 -9.16
C ASN A 655 -54.78 19.73 -10.06
N GLN A 656 -54.29 20.29 -11.17
CA GLN A 656 -53.31 19.65 -12.07
C GLN A 656 -52.05 20.54 -12.22
N CYS A 657 -51.05 20.11 -12.98
CA CYS A 657 -49.88 20.94 -13.32
C CYS A 657 -50.28 22.20 -14.11
N ARG A 658 -49.43 23.22 -14.08
CA ARG A 658 -49.56 24.41 -14.95
C ARG A 658 -49.46 24.03 -16.42
N THR A 659 -50.00 24.88 -17.29
CA THR A 659 -49.81 24.79 -18.76
C THR A 659 -48.35 24.97 -19.21
N ASP A 660 -47.42 25.23 -18.29
CA ASP A 660 -45.98 25.37 -18.52
C ASP A 660 -45.11 24.44 -17.65
N CYS A 661 -45.74 23.57 -16.83
CA CYS A 661 -45.09 22.58 -15.95
C CYS A 661 -44.03 23.14 -14.99
N SER A 662 -44.01 24.47 -14.80
CA SER A 662 -43.18 25.19 -13.82
C SER A 662 -43.55 24.90 -12.36
N GLY A 663 -44.60 24.11 -12.14
CA GLY A 663 -45.16 23.78 -10.83
C GLY A 663 -46.63 23.40 -10.93
N LEU A 664 -47.25 23.21 -9.76
CA LEU A 664 -48.68 22.95 -9.64
C LEU A 664 -49.50 24.16 -10.13
N GLY A 665 -50.59 23.85 -10.82
CA GLY A 665 -51.53 24.79 -11.40
C GLY A 665 -52.51 25.39 -10.38
N PRO A 666 -53.58 26.01 -10.90
CA PRO A 666 -54.63 26.61 -10.08
C PRO A 666 -55.34 25.53 -9.25
N ARG A 667 -55.42 25.73 -7.93
CA ARG A 667 -55.90 24.72 -6.97
C ARG A 667 -56.22 25.38 -5.63
N CYS A 668 -57.14 24.78 -4.87
CA CYS A 668 -57.43 25.25 -3.53
C CYS A 668 -56.18 25.25 -2.63
N GLY A 669 -55.94 26.37 -1.97
CA GLY A 669 -54.74 26.65 -1.19
C GLY A 669 -53.57 27.20 -2.02
N ASP A 670 -53.84 28.01 -3.06
CA ASP A 670 -52.78 28.67 -3.85
C ASP A 670 -52.64 30.18 -3.65
N GLY A 671 -53.59 30.81 -2.97
CA GLY A 671 -53.59 32.21 -2.54
C GLY A 671 -54.46 33.12 -3.39
N VAL A 672 -55.14 32.58 -4.41
CA VAL A 672 -55.86 33.37 -5.41
C VAL A 672 -57.18 32.70 -5.80
N THR A 673 -58.30 33.16 -5.22
CA THR A 673 -59.65 32.65 -5.55
C THR A 673 -59.90 32.53 -7.06
N ASN A 674 -59.93 31.31 -7.57
CA ASN A 674 -60.00 30.96 -8.99
C ASN A 674 -60.90 29.72 -9.22
N GLY A 675 -61.06 29.29 -10.48
CA GLY A 675 -61.76 28.05 -10.80
C GLY A 675 -63.18 27.94 -10.19
N PRO A 676 -63.47 26.90 -9.38
CA PRO A 676 -64.77 26.67 -8.72
C PRO A 676 -64.88 27.27 -7.29
N GLU A 677 -63.88 28.00 -6.81
CA GLU A 677 -63.69 28.36 -5.39
C GLU A 677 -64.66 29.45 -4.89
N GLN A 678 -65.03 29.40 -3.61
CA GLN A 678 -65.80 30.45 -2.92
C GLN A 678 -64.92 31.35 -2.02
N CYS A 679 -63.77 30.85 -1.64
CA CYS A 679 -62.70 31.50 -0.88
C CYS A 679 -61.40 30.74 -1.16
N ASP A 680 -60.25 31.36 -0.90
CA ASP A 680 -58.92 30.74 -0.86
C ASP A 680 -58.04 31.66 0.01
N ASP A 681 -57.29 31.07 0.95
CA ASP A 681 -56.37 31.74 1.87
C ASP A 681 -54.94 31.16 1.82
N GLY A 682 -54.54 30.61 0.67
CA GLY A 682 -53.15 30.31 0.33
C GLY A 682 -52.54 29.10 1.01
N ASN A 683 -53.37 28.23 1.60
CA ASN A 683 -52.93 27.07 2.34
C ASN A 683 -53.99 25.93 2.30
N ALA A 684 -53.63 24.72 2.71
CA ALA A 684 -54.48 23.52 2.59
C ALA A 684 -55.18 23.10 3.89
N ASN A 685 -55.39 24.03 4.82
CA ASN A 685 -56.02 23.82 6.12
C ASN A 685 -57.56 23.77 6.01
N ASN A 686 -58.21 23.39 7.11
CA ASN A 686 -59.67 23.41 7.29
C ASN A 686 -60.08 24.17 8.56
N THR A 687 -59.14 24.84 9.24
CA THR A 687 -59.33 25.45 10.57
C THR A 687 -59.25 26.99 10.51
N ASP A 688 -59.50 27.54 9.33
CA ASP A 688 -59.51 28.95 8.96
C ASP A 688 -60.93 29.38 8.52
N ALA A 689 -61.05 30.56 7.90
CA ALA A 689 -62.30 31.04 7.32
C ALA A 689 -62.66 30.33 5.99
N CYS A 690 -61.71 29.62 5.38
CA CYS A 690 -61.91 28.77 4.22
C CYS A 690 -61.53 27.32 4.51
N LEU A 691 -62.28 26.36 3.96
CA LEU A 691 -61.93 24.95 3.95
C LEU A 691 -61.00 24.64 2.76
N ASN A 692 -60.22 23.55 2.80
CA ASN A 692 -59.41 23.08 1.66
C ASN A 692 -60.21 22.46 0.51
N THR A 693 -61.54 22.51 0.58
CA THR A 693 -62.47 22.37 -0.56
C THR A 693 -62.93 23.73 -1.12
N CYS A 694 -62.37 24.82 -0.63
CA CYS A 694 -62.60 26.23 -0.96
C CYS A 694 -64.04 26.73 -0.76
N VAL A 695 -64.55 26.52 0.47
CA VAL A 695 -65.91 26.88 0.95
C VAL A 695 -65.84 27.43 2.39
N GLN A 696 -66.74 28.35 2.77
CA GLN A 696 -66.80 28.95 4.12
C GLN A 696 -67.53 28.06 5.16
N ALA A 697 -67.29 28.29 6.46
CA ALA A 697 -67.49 27.30 7.53
C ALA A 697 -68.07 27.87 8.86
N THR A 698 -68.63 27.04 9.76
CA THR A 698 -69.51 27.51 10.88
C THR A 698 -69.45 26.65 12.17
N CYS A 699 -69.35 27.30 13.34
CA CYS A 699 -69.29 26.69 14.68
C CYS A 699 -70.36 25.63 15.02
N GLY A 700 -69.93 24.56 15.69
CA GLY A 700 -70.76 23.47 16.22
C GLY A 700 -70.91 22.29 15.25
N ASP A 701 -70.01 22.18 14.28
CA ASP A 701 -69.98 21.16 13.23
C ASP A 701 -68.77 20.20 13.32
N GLY A 702 -67.94 20.36 14.35
CA GLY A 702 -66.79 19.48 14.65
C GLY A 702 -65.47 19.95 14.05
N VAL A 703 -65.34 21.25 13.74
CA VAL A 703 -64.12 21.83 13.16
C VAL A 703 -63.80 23.17 13.83
N VAL A 704 -62.77 23.18 14.68
CA VAL A 704 -62.29 24.40 15.37
C VAL A 704 -61.70 25.40 14.36
N ARG A 705 -62.03 26.70 14.49
CA ARG A 705 -61.60 27.74 13.52
C ARG A 705 -60.95 28.96 14.16
N ALA A 706 -59.70 29.18 13.80
CA ALA A 706 -58.84 30.21 14.35
C ALA A 706 -59.44 31.63 14.20
N GLY A 707 -59.66 32.30 15.33
CA GLY A 707 -60.21 33.66 15.37
C GLY A 707 -61.74 33.75 15.32
N VAL A 708 -62.46 32.64 15.17
CA VAL A 708 -63.93 32.57 15.25
C VAL A 708 -64.38 31.81 16.50
N GLU A 709 -63.70 30.72 16.85
CA GLU A 709 -64.01 29.83 17.97
C GLU A 709 -62.71 29.24 18.57
N MET A 710 -62.66 29.02 19.90
CA MET A 710 -61.46 28.49 20.56
C MET A 710 -61.46 26.96 20.70
N CYS A 711 -62.65 26.35 20.66
CA CYS A 711 -62.84 24.90 20.53
C CYS A 711 -64.26 24.60 20.02
N ASP A 712 -64.39 23.45 19.36
CA ASP A 712 -65.62 22.81 18.88
C ASP A 712 -65.28 21.32 18.72
N ASP A 713 -65.97 20.45 19.45
CA ASP A 713 -65.82 19.00 19.41
C ASP A 713 -67.04 18.29 18.77
N GLY A 714 -67.87 19.06 18.06
CA GLY A 714 -69.04 18.56 17.31
C GLY A 714 -70.17 18.06 18.21
N ASN A 715 -70.11 18.32 19.51
CA ASN A 715 -71.07 17.80 20.49
C ASN A 715 -71.43 18.86 21.56
N GLN A 716 -72.00 18.45 22.71
CA GLN A 716 -72.40 19.38 23.79
C GLN A 716 -72.16 18.81 25.20
N VAL A 717 -70.96 18.28 25.45
CA VAL A 717 -70.51 17.80 26.78
C VAL A 717 -69.47 18.78 27.36
N ASN A 718 -69.07 18.62 28.63
CA ASN A 718 -68.13 19.51 29.33
C ASN A 718 -67.01 18.70 30.03
N THR A 719 -66.66 17.52 29.53
CA THR A 719 -65.68 16.60 30.15
C THR A 719 -64.68 16.06 29.11
N ASP A 720 -64.58 16.77 28.00
CA ASP A 720 -63.94 16.45 26.75
C ASP A 720 -63.20 17.72 26.25
N ALA A 721 -62.97 17.87 24.94
CA ALA A 721 -62.02 18.86 24.43
C ALA A 721 -62.51 20.31 24.53
N CYS A 722 -63.82 20.54 24.64
CA CYS A 722 -64.41 21.87 24.77
C CYS A 722 -65.38 21.99 25.94
N LEU A 723 -65.63 23.23 26.38
CA LEU A 723 -66.81 23.57 27.17
C LEU A 723 -67.94 24.01 26.23
N ASN A 724 -69.19 23.80 26.62
CA ASN A 724 -70.43 24.22 25.94
C ASN A 724 -70.60 25.74 25.68
N THR A 725 -69.55 26.52 25.90
CA THR A 725 -69.44 27.96 25.61
C THR A 725 -68.29 28.28 24.63
N CYS A 726 -67.79 27.27 23.89
CA CYS A 726 -66.68 27.38 22.92
C CYS A 726 -65.39 27.98 23.51
N ALA A 727 -65.10 27.62 24.75
CA ALA A 727 -63.93 28.05 25.52
C ALA A 727 -63.17 26.82 26.06
N GLN A 728 -61.84 26.87 25.99
CA GLN A 728 -60.97 25.74 26.31
C GLN A 728 -60.78 25.57 27.83
N ALA A 729 -60.81 24.32 28.32
CA ALA A 729 -60.53 23.98 29.71
C ALA A 729 -59.01 23.79 29.95
N SER A 730 -58.54 23.89 31.20
CA SER A 730 -57.13 24.20 31.49
C SER A 730 -56.57 23.45 32.70
N CYS A 731 -55.24 23.29 32.74
CA CYS A 731 -54.53 22.63 33.83
C CYS A 731 -54.73 23.30 35.21
N GLY A 732 -54.83 22.48 36.26
CA GLY A 732 -54.90 22.92 37.65
C GLY A 732 -56.32 23.35 38.07
N ASP A 733 -57.33 22.99 37.27
CA ASP A 733 -58.75 23.21 37.60
C ASP A 733 -59.38 22.03 38.37
N GLY A 734 -58.65 20.92 38.50
CA GLY A 734 -59.01 19.76 39.31
C GLY A 734 -59.88 18.71 38.60
N PHE A 735 -60.03 18.80 37.27
CA PHE A 735 -60.86 17.90 36.47
C PHE A 735 -60.07 17.18 35.39
N ILE A 736 -59.32 16.13 35.75
CA ILE A 736 -58.56 15.27 34.82
C ILE A 736 -59.49 14.75 33.69
N ARG A 737 -59.38 15.36 32.51
CA ARG A 737 -60.05 14.97 31.26
C ARG A 737 -59.24 13.85 30.61
N ALA A 738 -59.82 12.64 30.62
CA ALA A 738 -59.14 11.41 30.22
C ALA A 738 -58.66 11.44 28.76
N GLY A 739 -57.34 11.61 28.56
CA GLY A 739 -56.71 11.71 27.25
C GLY A 739 -56.41 13.15 26.78
N ILE A 740 -56.79 14.16 27.56
CA ILE A 740 -56.41 15.58 27.36
C ILE A 740 -55.28 15.97 28.33
N GLU A 741 -55.41 15.61 29.61
CA GLU A 741 -54.31 15.76 30.58
C GLU A 741 -53.98 14.46 31.32
N THR A 742 -52.72 14.32 31.71
CA THR A 742 -52.18 13.05 32.26
C THR A 742 -52.13 13.03 33.78
N CYS A 743 -52.10 14.22 34.40
CA CYS A 743 -52.26 14.46 35.82
C CYS A 743 -52.89 15.85 36.01
N ASP A 744 -53.67 16.04 37.07
CA ASP A 744 -54.00 17.35 37.65
C ASP A 744 -54.02 17.12 39.16
N ASP A 745 -53.22 17.88 39.90
CA ASP A 745 -53.08 17.77 41.35
C ASP A 745 -53.67 18.98 42.11
N GLY A 746 -54.34 19.88 41.37
CA GLY A 746 -55.01 21.07 41.90
C GLY A 746 -54.07 22.21 42.32
N ASN A 747 -52.80 22.24 41.88
CA ASN A 747 -51.90 23.36 42.18
C ASN A 747 -51.02 23.81 40.99
N GLN A 748 -49.96 24.57 41.28
CA GLN A 748 -49.08 25.20 40.28
C GLN A 748 -47.60 25.17 40.75
N ASN A 749 -47.09 23.99 41.10
CA ASN A 749 -45.70 23.74 41.45
C ASN A 749 -44.99 22.79 40.45
N ASN A 750 -44.19 23.32 39.52
CA ASN A 750 -43.35 22.52 38.61
C ASN A 750 -42.32 21.59 39.32
N GLY A 751 -42.10 21.72 40.63
CA GLY A 751 -41.06 21.02 41.39
C GLY A 751 -41.39 19.58 41.79
N ASP A 752 -42.51 19.01 41.34
CA ASP A 752 -42.91 17.64 41.64
C ASP A 752 -43.43 16.86 40.41
N ALA A 753 -44.28 15.85 40.60
CA ALA A 753 -44.60 14.86 39.57
C ALA A 753 -45.56 15.38 38.48
N CYS A 754 -46.30 16.46 38.73
CA CYS A 754 -47.17 17.09 37.75
C CYS A 754 -46.72 18.53 37.50
N LEU A 755 -46.44 18.88 36.24
CA LEU A 755 -46.11 20.25 35.86
C LEU A 755 -47.35 21.15 35.89
N ASN A 756 -47.16 22.46 35.95
CA ASN A 756 -48.20 23.48 35.77
C ASN A 756 -48.88 23.44 34.37
N THR A 757 -48.48 22.51 33.52
CA THR A 757 -49.01 22.20 32.19
C THR A 757 -49.83 20.90 32.16
N CYS A 758 -49.97 20.20 33.30
CA CYS A 758 -50.72 18.93 33.47
C CYS A 758 -50.21 17.77 32.59
N MET A 759 -48.96 17.92 32.17
CA MET A 759 -48.07 16.84 31.75
C MET A 759 -47.33 16.30 32.98
N ILE A 760 -47.17 14.98 33.04
CA ILE A 760 -46.20 14.36 33.93
C ILE A 760 -44.81 14.89 33.59
N ALA A 761 -43.96 15.07 34.62
CA ALA A 761 -42.54 15.40 34.50
C ALA A 761 -41.83 14.63 33.37
N THR A 762 -41.15 15.35 32.47
CA THR A 762 -40.33 14.77 31.39
C THR A 762 -39.07 15.58 31.14
N CYS A 763 -37.99 14.87 30.84
CA CYS A 763 -36.68 15.42 30.52
C CYS A 763 -36.67 16.50 29.41
N GLY A 764 -35.77 17.48 29.56
CA GLY A 764 -35.49 18.54 28.59
C GLY A 764 -36.39 19.76 28.76
N ASP A 765 -37.10 19.85 29.90
CA ASP A 765 -38.03 20.94 30.22
C ASP A 765 -37.36 22.10 30.99
N GLY A 766 -36.12 21.90 31.45
CA GLY A 766 -35.31 22.85 32.21
C GLY A 766 -35.43 22.74 33.74
N PHE A 767 -36.14 21.75 34.28
CA PHE A 767 -36.49 21.68 35.72
C PHE A 767 -36.10 20.36 36.40
N VAL A 768 -34.81 20.22 36.77
CA VAL A 768 -34.27 19.05 37.51
C VAL A 768 -35.04 18.73 38.80
N ARG A 769 -35.87 17.68 38.80
CA ARG A 769 -36.58 17.18 40.00
C ARG A 769 -35.73 16.20 40.80
N ALA A 770 -35.47 16.58 42.05
CA ALA A 770 -34.60 15.86 42.98
C ALA A 770 -35.10 14.43 43.28
N GLY A 771 -34.43 13.44 42.68
CA GLY A 771 -34.76 12.02 42.83
C GLY A 771 -35.63 11.43 41.72
N VAL A 772 -35.94 12.21 40.68
CA VAL A 772 -36.61 11.75 39.45
C VAL A 772 -35.64 11.78 38.26
N GLU A 773 -34.91 12.89 38.08
CA GLU A 773 -33.92 13.05 37.01
C GLU A 773 -32.58 13.60 37.53
N ALA A 774 -31.48 13.33 36.80
CA ALA A 774 -30.10 13.56 37.28
C ALA A 774 -29.47 14.86 36.77
N CYS A 775 -29.98 15.38 35.65
CA CYS A 775 -29.68 16.65 35.04
C CYS A 775 -30.89 17.09 34.20
N ASP A 776 -30.88 18.34 33.76
CA ASP A 776 -31.71 18.89 32.69
C ASP A 776 -31.05 20.23 32.31
N ASP A 777 -30.74 20.43 31.04
CA ASP A 777 -30.15 21.66 30.49
C ASP A 777 -31.09 22.40 29.51
N GLY A 778 -32.39 22.04 29.52
CA GLY A 778 -33.46 22.74 28.84
C GLY A 778 -33.45 22.60 27.32
N ASN A 779 -32.86 21.53 26.80
CA ASN A 779 -32.71 21.30 25.37
C ASN A 779 -32.81 19.81 25.00
N GLN A 780 -32.71 19.48 23.70
CA GLN A 780 -32.90 18.10 23.17
C GLN A 780 -31.72 17.59 22.33
N SER A 781 -30.56 18.24 22.43
CA SER A 781 -29.30 17.69 21.95
C SER A 781 -28.86 16.51 22.84
N ASN A 782 -28.17 15.55 22.23
CA ASN A 782 -27.47 14.47 22.93
C ASN A 782 -25.94 14.67 22.88
N ASN A 783 -25.47 15.86 22.51
CA ASN A 783 -24.05 16.16 22.30
C ASN A 783 -23.47 17.07 23.42
N ASP A 784 -24.20 17.26 24.51
CA ASP A 784 -23.92 18.12 25.66
C ASP A 784 -24.41 17.51 26.99
N ALA A 785 -24.10 18.14 28.12
CA ALA A 785 -23.88 17.44 29.40
C ALA A 785 -25.06 16.59 29.93
N CYS A 786 -26.30 16.90 29.54
CA CYS A 786 -27.45 16.03 29.74
C CYS A 786 -27.87 15.33 28.44
N LEU A 787 -28.36 14.10 28.53
CA LEU A 787 -29.06 13.45 27.40
C LEU A 787 -30.53 13.85 27.40
N ASN A 788 -31.20 13.73 26.25
CA ASN A 788 -32.67 13.87 26.13
C ASN A 788 -33.49 12.80 26.89
N THR A 789 -32.84 11.96 27.70
CA THR A 789 -33.43 11.02 28.67
C THR A 789 -33.17 11.40 30.13
N CYS A 790 -32.37 12.45 30.38
CA CYS A 790 -32.01 13.03 31.68
C CYS A 790 -31.33 12.09 32.68
N ALA A 791 -30.74 11.02 32.15
CA ALA A 791 -29.45 10.57 32.63
C ALA A 791 -28.40 11.67 32.38
N GLN A 792 -27.44 11.81 33.30
CA GLN A 792 -26.18 12.46 32.95
C GLN A 792 -25.52 11.64 31.86
N ALA A 793 -25.01 12.32 30.83
CA ALA A 793 -24.33 11.66 29.73
C ALA A 793 -23.14 10.82 30.21
N ALA A 794 -22.99 9.65 29.61
CA ALA A 794 -22.04 8.64 30.05
C ALA A 794 -21.80 7.66 28.91
N CYS A 795 -20.56 7.24 28.75
CA CYS A 795 -20.13 6.48 27.58
C CYS A 795 -20.99 5.25 27.26
N GLY A 796 -21.15 5.02 25.96
CA GLY A 796 -22.03 4.01 25.39
C GLY A 796 -23.44 4.52 25.15
N ASP A 797 -23.64 5.83 24.95
CA ASP A 797 -24.96 6.45 24.73
C ASP A 797 -25.28 6.74 23.26
N GLY A 798 -24.27 6.71 22.39
CA GLY A 798 -24.37 6.80 20.92
C GLY A 798 -23.90 8.13 20.33
N PHE A 799 -23.43 9.08 21.14
CA PHE A 799 -23.26 10.47 20.72
C PHE A 799 -21.87 11.02 21.06
N VAL A 800 -20.92 10.95 20.11
CA VAL A 800 -19.53 11.45 20.28
C VAL A 800 -19.46 12.98 20.37
N ARG A 801 -18.86 13.53 21.43
CA ARG A 801 -18.82 14.97 21.73
C ARG A 801 -17.41 15.53 21.66
N ALA A 802 -17.23 16.47 20.75
CA ALA A 802 -15.95 17.12 20.47
C ALA A 802 -15.34 17.78 21.71
N GLY A 803 -14.35 17.11 22.32
CA GLY A 803 -13.60 17.61 23.48
C GLY A 803 -14.07 17.09 24.84
N VAL A 804 -15.03 16.15 24.89
CA VAL A 804 -15.41 15.41 26.10
C VAL A 804 -14.99 13.95 25.98
N GLU A 805 -15.36 13.28 24.88
CA GLU A 805 -14.82 11.97 24.50
C GLU A 805 -14.24 11.93 23.09
N THR A 806 -13.73 10.76 22.70
CA THR A 806 -13.03 10.53 21.43
C THR A 806 -13.60 9.38 20.60
N CYS A 807 -14.49 8.57 21.19
CA CYS A 807 -15.37 7.61 20.54
C CYS A 807 -16.64 7.46 21.38
N ASP A 808 -17.70 6.94 20.77
CA ASP A 808 -18.88 6.34 21.39
C ASP A 808 -19.60 5.56 20.27
N ASP A 809 -19.97 4.30 20.53
CA ASP A 809 -20.63 3.37 19.60
C ASP A 809 -21.98 2.84 20.14
N GLY A 810 -22.59 3.58 21.08
CA GLY A 810 -23.99 3.40 21.47
C GLY A 810 -24.29 2.17 22.32
N ASN A 811 -23.26 1.61 22.97
CA ASN A 811 -23.42 0.46 23.85
C ASN A 811 -22.36 0.41 24.97
N GLN A 812 -22.59 -0.41 26.00
CA GLN A 812 -21.69 -0.52 27.17
C GLN A 812 -20.91 -1.85 27.19
N VAL A 813 -20.50 -2.34 26.02
CA VAL A 813 -19.69 -3.55 25.85
C VAL A 813 -18.27 -3.13 25.54
N ASN A 814 -17.38 -3.10 26.53
CA ASN A 814 -15.93 -2.83 26.36
C ASN A 814 -15.20 -3.75 25.33
N THR A 815 -15.91 -4.70 24.68
CA THR A 815 -15.37 -5.66 23.70
C THR A 815 -15.61 -5.24 22.23
N ASP A 816 -15.85 -3.97 21.95
CA ASP A 816 -15.81 -3.40 20.59
C ASP A 816 -14.97 -2.11 20.54
N ALA A 817 -15.27 -1.17 19.64
CA ALA A 817 -14.32 -0.12 19.23
C ALA A 817 -14.12 0.98 20.29
N CYS A 818 -15.06 1.16 21.21
CA CYS A 818 -14.98 2.11 22.30
C CYS A 818 -15.06 1.41 23.67
N LEU A 819 -14.28 1.91 24.63
CA LEU A 819 -14.41 1.48 26.02
C LEU A 819 -15.57 2.22 26.70
N ASN A 820 -16.18 1.63 27.73
CA ASN A 820 -17.16 2.29 28.60
C ASN A 820 -16.56 3.51 29.38
N THR A 821 -15.28 3.82 29.17
CA THR A 821 -14.56 5.00 29.66
C THR A 821 -14.38 6.09 28.59
N CYS A 822 -14.92 5.89 27.38
CA CYS A 822 -14.93 6.84 26.27
C CYS A 822 -13.56 7.25 25.72
N MET A 823 -12.66 6.27 25.81
CA MET A 823 -11.42 6.18 25.06
C MET A 823 -11.57 5.05 24.04
N PRO A 824 -10.91 5.13 22.85
CA PRO A 824 -10.90 4.03 21.90
C PRO A 824 -10.36 2.77 22.58
N ALA A 825 -10.84 1.60 22.18
CA ALA A 825 -10.21 0.35 22.54
C ALA A 825 -8.71 0.42 22.18
N THR A 826 -7.86 0.22 23.18
CA THR A 826 -6.40 0.22 23.01
C THR A 826 -5.89 -1.17 23.32
N CYS A 827 -5.29 -1.80 22.32
CA CYS A 827 -4.61 -3.07 22.46
C CYS A 827 -3.73 -3.14 23.73
N GLY A 828 -3.90 -4.21 24.50
CA GLY A 828 -3.23 -4.44 25.78
C GLY A 828 -4.08 -4.07 27.00
N ASP A 829 -5.41 -4.12 26.91
CA ASP A 829 -6.34 -3.83 28.02
C ASP A 829 -7.01 -5.08 28.65
N GLY A 830 -6.78 -6.26 28.06
CA GLY A 830 -7.14 -7.58 28.59
C GLY A 830 -8.45 -8.13 28.04
N VAL A 831 -8.98 -7.56 26.95
CA VAL A 831 -10.33 -7.82 26.45
C VAL A 831 -10.30 -8.13 24.96
N VAL A 832 -10.34 -9.40 24.56
CA VAL A 832 -10.25 -9.78 23.13
C VAL A 832 -11.55 -9.48 22.35
N ARG A 833 -11.46 -8.67 21.29
CA ARG A 833 -12.62 -8.12 20.55
C ARG A 833 -12.88 -8.83 19.22
N THR A 834 -13.83 -9.77 19.22
CA THR A 834 -14.17 -10.59 18.04
C THR A 834 -14.46 -9.76 16.78
N GLY A 835 -13.54 -9.78 15.81
CA GLY A 835 -13.69 -9.10 14.52
C GLY A 835 -13.18 -7.65 14.50
N VAL A 836 -12.75 -7.10 15.64
CA VAL A 836 -11.99 -5.85 15.73
C VAL A 836 -10.50 -6.16 15.85
N GLU A 837 -10.13 -7.16 16.65
CA GLU A 837 -8.74 -7.56 16.89
C GLU A 837 -8.60 -9.08 17.12
N ALA A 838 -7.38 -9.61 17.00
CA ALA A 838 -7.13 -11.06 16.98
C ALA A 838 -6.80 -11.65 18.36
N CYS A 839 -6.32 -10.83 19.28
CA CYS A 839 -5.86 -11.17 20.62
C CYS A 839 -5.91 -9.92 21.51
N ASP A 840 -5.81 -10.11 22.82
CA ASP A 840 -5.39 -9.10 23.81
C ASP A 840 -5.01 -9.89 25.08
N ASP A 841 -3.84 -9.61 25.67
CA ASP A 841 -3.34 -10.27 26.89
C ASP A 841 -3.18 -9.30 28.10
N GLY A 842 -3.66 -8.07 27.97
CA GLY A 842 -3.73 -7.10 29.07
C GLY A 842 -2.42 -6.38 29.38
N ASN A 843 -1.49 -6.33 28.41
CA ASN A 843 -0.23 -5.62 28.59
C ASN A 843 0.33 -5.02 27.28
N GLN A 844 1.46 -4.32 27.37
CA GLN A 844 2.07 -3.57 26.24
C GLN A 844 3.45 -4.11 25.84
N ALA A 845 3.68 -5.39 26.05
CA ALA A 845 4.80 -6.10 25.45
C ALA A 845 4.47 -6.48 23.98
N ASN A 846 5.52 -6.89 23.27
CA ASN A 846 5.46 -7.45 21.92
C ASN A 846 6.34 -8.72 21.90
N ASN A 847 6.29 -9.52 22.97
CA ASN A 847 7.18 -10.68 23.16
C ASN A 847 6.48 -11.80 23.96
N ASP A 848 5.19 -11.94 23.72
CA ASP A 848 4.16 -12.74 24.38
C ASP A 848 2.96 -12.91 23.41
N ALA A 849 1.77 -13.31 23.88
CA ALA A 849 0.71 -13.85 23.00
C ALA A 849 0.10 -12.82 22.03
N CYS A 850 0.21 -11.54 22.35
CA CYS A 850 -0.36 -10.46 21.54
C CYS A 850 0.64 -9.33 21.32
N LEU A 851 0.80 -8.92 20.05
CA LEU A 851 1.54 -7.70 19.73
C LEU A 851 0.71 -6.48 20.13
N ASN A 852 1.32 -5.35 20.48
CA ASN A 852 0.62 -4.08 20.77
C ASN A 852 -0.18 -3.45 19.59
N THR A 853 -0.29 -4.16 18.47
CA THR A 853 -1.19 -3.88 17.33
C THR A 853 -2.43 -4.79 17.32
N CYS A 854 -2.57 -5.67 18.32
CA CYS A 854 -3.55 -6.74 18.51
C CYS A 854 -3.76 -7.66 17.30
N VAL A 855 -2.63 -7.89 16.60
CA VAL A 855 -2.39 -9.07 15.78
C VAL A 855 -1.78 -10.14 16.69
N ALA A 856 -2.26 -11.38 16.57
CA ALA A 856 -1.73 -12.51 17.32
C ALA A 856 -0.24 -12.76 16.97
N ALA A 857 0.53 -13.18 17.97
CA ALA A 857 1.92 -13.61 17.83
C ALA A 857 2.15 -14.48 16.58
N SER A 858 3.11 -14.08 15.73
CA SER A 858 3.32 -14.67 14.41
C SER A 858 4.69 -15.31 14.27
N CYS A 859 4.73 -16.64 14.43
CA CYS A 859 5.91 -17.45 14.18
C CYS A 859 6.63 -17.09 12.86
N GLY A 860 7.94 -16.84 12.95
CA GLY A 860 8.81 -16.44 11.85
C GLY A 860 9.03 -14.92 11.73
N ASP A 861 8.71 -14.13 12.77
CA ASP A 861 8.86 -12.66 12.75
C ASP A 861 10.19 -12.13 13.33
N GLY A 862 10.95 -13.00 14.01
CA GLY A 862 12.25 -12.72 14.62
C GLY A 862 12.21 -12.48 16.12
N VAL A 863 11.07 -12.62 16.79
CA VAL A 863 10.89 -12.33 18.22
C VAL A 863 10.26 -13.53 18.95
N VAL A 864 11.08 -14.27 19.71
CA VAL A 864 10.59 -15.42 20.51
C VAL A 864 9.56 -14.98 21.56
N GLN A 865 8.29 -15.28 21.34
CA GLN A 865 7.18 -14.86 22.20
C GLN A 865 6.97 -15.80 23.40
N THR A 866 7.08 -15.23 24.60
CA THR A 866 7.35 -15.92 25.86
C THR A 866 6.16 -16.76 26.33
N GLY A 867 6.27 -18.09 26.17
CA GLY A 867 5.20 -19.03 26.51
C GLY A 867 4.17 -19.23 25.39
N VAL A 868 4.36 -18.59 24.24
CA VAL A 868 3.65 -18.86 22.98
C VAL A 868 4.42 -19.92 22.21
N GLU A 869 5.73 -19.71 22.08
CA GLU A 869 6.62 -20.49 21.25
C GLU A 869 7.95 -20.81 21.94
N ALA A 870 8.67 -21.80 21.41
CA ALA A 870 9.92 -22.31 21.98
C ALA A 870 11.17 -21.72 21.31
N CYS A 871 11.01 -21.19 20.10
CA CYS A 871 12.02 -20.52 19.29
C CYS A 871 11.34 -19.61 18.26
N ASP A 872 12.13 -18.77 17.62
CA ASP A 872 11.82 -18.02 16.39
C ASP A 872 13.20 -17.63 15.80
N ASP A 873 13.39 -17.77 14.49
CA ASP A 873 14.62 -17.37 13.78
C ASP A 873 14.39 -16.38 12.63
N GLY A 874 13.18 -15.79 12.55
CA GLY A 874 12.82 -14.69 11.66
C GLY A 874 12.58 -15.10 10.20
N ASN A 875 12.22 -16.36 9.95
CA ASN A 875 12.03 -16.86 8.60
C ASN A 875 10.93 -17.95 8.50
N GLN A 876 10.76 -18.54 7.31
CA GLN A 876 9.71 -19.56 7.04
C GLN A 876 10.29 -20.84 6.41
N VAL A 877 11.35 -21.37 6.99
CA VAL A 877 11.98 -22.64 6.63
C VAL A 877 11.89 -23.60 7.82
N ASP A 878 11.54 -24.86 7.58
CA ASP A 878 11.33 -25.86 8.66
C ASP A 878 12.62 -26.60 9.08
N THR A 879 13.78 -26.29 8.48
CA THR A 879 14.98 -27.15 8.52
C THR A 879 16.20 -26.55 9.25
N ASP A 880 16.08 -25.32 9.73
CA ASP A 880 17.14 -24.56 10.41
C ASP A 880 16.95 -24.46 11.93
N ALA A 881 16.87 -23.27 12.54
CA ALA A 881 16.98 -23.13 14.00
C ALA A 881 15.63 -23.21 14.73
N CYS A 882 14.53 -22.97 14.01
CA CYS A 882 13.17 -23.18 14.44
C CYS A 882 12.35 -23.88 13.33
N ARG A 883 11.16 -24.38 13.66
CA ARG A 883 10.20 -24.86 12.65
C ARG A 883 9.12 -23.81 12.38
N ASN A 884 8.41 -23.91 11.26
CA ASN A 884 7.33 -22.98 10.85
C ASN A 884 6.07 -23.00 11.75
N ASN A 885 6.08 -23.81 12.80
CA ASN A 885 5.08 -23.84 13.87
C ASN A 885 5.64 -23.37 15.23
N CYS A 886 6.86 -22.84 15.22
CA CYS A 886 7.68 -22.33 16.33
C CYS A 886 7.79 -23.25 17.56
N SER A 887 7.70 -24.56 17.32
CA SER A 887 8.30 -25.57 18.19
C SER A 887 9.78 -25.75 17.86
N SER A 888 10.59 -26.05 18.87
CA SER A 888 12.00 -26.41 18.67
C SER A 888 12.12 -27.62 17.74
N PRO A 889 13.06 -27.63 16.78
CA PRO A 889 13.34 -28.79 15.95
C PRO A 889 13.62 -30.03 16.82
N SER A 890 12.99 -31.16 16.50
CA SER A 890 13.05 -32.37 17.32
C SER A 890 12.97 -33.65 16.50
N CYS A 891 13.72 -34.67 16.89
CA CYS A 891 13.68 -35.94 16.17
C CYS A 891 12.33 -36.67 16.34
N GLY A 892 11.79 -37.15 15.21
CA GLY A 892 10.51 -37.83 15.12
C GLY A 892 9.33 -36.89 14.89
N ASP A 893 9.56 -35.73 14.26
CA ASP A 893 8.57 -34.66 14.11
C ASP A 893 8.10 -34.38 12.66
N GLY A 894 8.66 -35.11 11.70
CA GLY A 894 8.26 -35.17 10.29
C GLY A 894 9.16 -34.40 9.33
N VAL A 895 10.20 -33.72 9.85
CA VAL A 895 11.10 -32.87 9.07
C VAL A 895 12.55 -33.23 9.38
N VAL A 896 13.33 -33.56 8.34
CA VAL A 896 14.78 -33.82 8.50
C VAL A 896 15.54 -32.51 8.66
N GLN A 897 16.09 -32.28 9.85
CA GLN A 897 16.71 -31.02 10.26
C GLN A 897 18.23 -31.02 10.03
N THR A 898 18.88 -29.85 10.21
CA THR A 898 20.32 -29.68 10.00
C THR A 898 21.18 -30.41 11.05
N GLY A 899 21.41 -31.70 10.83
CA GLY A 899 22.15 -32.61 11.71
C GLY A 899 21.63 -34.05 11.68
N GLU A 900 20.42 -34.24 11.17
CA GLU A 900 19.70 -35.51 11.11
C GLU A 900 19.99 -36.28 9.80
N THR A 901 19.81 -37.60 9.84
CA THR A 901 20.03 -38.50 8.68
C THR A 901 18.74 -39.16 8.17
N CYS A 902 17.68 -39.08 8.97
CA CYS A 902 16.31 -39.45 8.70
C CYS A 902 15.40 -38.71 9.70
N ASP A 903 14.12 -38.61 9.37
CA ASP A 903 13.00 -38.37 10.27
C ASP A 903 11.77 -38.91 9.51
N ASP A 904 10.89 -39.66 10.18
CA ASP A 904 9.66 -40.23 9.60
C ASP A 904 8.39 -39.88 10.41
N GLY A 905 8.47 -38.85 11.27
CA GLY A 905 7.34 -38.27 11.99
C GLY A 905 6.87 -39.08 13.19
N ASN A 906 7.73 -39.93 13.75
CA ASN A 906 7.37 -40.82 14.84
C ASN A 906 8.55 -41.14 15.79
N GLN A 907 8.28 -41.79 16.93
CA GLN A 907 9.28 -42.09 17.98
C GLN A 907 9.44 -43.60 18.26
N VAL A 908 9.19 -44.44 17.26
CA VAL A 908 9.31 -45.90 17.35
C VAL A 908 10.64 -46.32 16.74
N ASN A 909 11.65 -46.52 17.57
CA ASN A 909 13.00 -46.98 17.16
C ASN A 909 13.03 -48.33 16.43
N THR A 910 11.89 -48.98 16.19
CA THR A 910 11.79 -50.27 15.50
C THR A 910 11.33 -50.15 14.04
N ASP A 911 11.71 -49.08 13.32
CA ASP A 911 11.43 -48.89 11.89
C ASP A 911 12.65 -48.39 11.08
N ALA A 912 12.51 -47.33 10.26
CA ALA A 912 13.59 -46.81 9.44
C ALA A 912 14.48 -45.81 10.21
N CYS A 913 13.95 -45.15 11.24
CA CYS A 913 14.62 -44.07 11.94
C CYS A 913 14.59 -44.25 13.46
N LEU A 914 15.75 -44.12 14.10
CA LEU A 914 15.81 -44.06 15.56
C LEU A 914 15.31 -42.70 16.05
N ASN A 915 14.80 -42.61 17.27
CA ASN A 915 14.51 -41.34 17.97
C ASN A 915 15.75 -40.46 18.28
N THR A 916 16.91 -40.80 17.71
CA THR A 916 18.15 -40.00 17.64
C THR A 916 18.42 -39.45 16.23
N CYS A 917 17.50 -39.70 15.29
CA CYS A 917 17.50 -39.34 13.87
C CYS A 917 18.74 -39.84 13.10
N MET A 918 19.22 -40.98 13.59
CA MET A 918 20.15 -41.89 12.93
C MET A 918 19.34 -43.00 12.24
N GLN A 919 19.71 -43.36 11.02
CA GLN A 919 19.12 -44.52 10.33
C GLN A 919 19.40 -45.79 11.13
N ALA A 920 18.34 -46.54 11.46
CA ALA A 920 18.44 -47.73 12.30
C ALA A 920 19.21 -48.86 11.59
N SER A 921 20.14 -49.51 12.29
CA SER A 921 21.17 -50.41 11.75
C SER A 921 21.56 -51.49 12.77
N CYS A 922 21.73 -52.72 12.30
CA CYS A 922 22.15 -53.87 13.11
C CYS A 922 23.29 -53.53 14.09
N GLY A 923 23.04 -53.80 15.38
CA GLY A 923 23.88 -53.45 16.51
C GLY A 923 23.51 -52.12 17.18
N ASP A 924 22.29 -51.60 17.00
CA ASP A 924 21.82 -50.34 17.62
C ASP A 924 20.94 -50.53 18.87
N GLY A 925 20.52 -51.77 19.14
CA GLY A 925 19.70 -52.17 20.29
C GLY A 925 18.20 -52.32 20.03
N PHE A 926 17.72 -52.19 18.78
CA PHE A 926 16.29 -52.17 18.46
C PHE A 926 15.86 -53.18 17.39
N VAL A 927 15.33 -54.33 17.82
CA VAL A 927 14.87 -55.40 16.90
C VAL A 927 13.64 -54.99 16.08
N ARG A 928 13.76 -54.93 14.75
CA ARG A 928 12.67 -54.57 13.82
C ARG A 928 12.02 -55.79 13.21
N ALA A 929 10.77 -56.01 13.58
CA ALA A 929 10.01 -57.21 13.22
C ALA A 929 9.89 -57.43 11.70
N GLY A 930 10.70 -58.35 11.17
CA GLY A 930 10.73 -58.70 9.73
C GLY A 930 11.80 -58.00 8.91
N VAL A 931 12.69 -57.22 9.56
CA VAL A 931 13.94 -56.70 8.97
C VAL A 931 15.12 -57.42 9.59
N GLU A 932 15.18 -57.52 10.93
CA GLU A 932 16.11 -58.41 11.62
C GLU A 932 15.41 -59.32 12.66
N ALA A 933 16.12 -60.36 13.13
CA ALA A 933 15.58 -61.39 14.02
C ALA A 933 15.96 -61.19 15.49
N CYS A 934 17.06 -60.48 15.73
CA CYS A 934 17.56 -60.04 17.03
C CYS A 934 18.38 -58.74 16.85
N ASP A 935 18.71 -58.09 17.95
CA ASP A 935 19.71 -57.02 18.07
C ASP A 935 20.03 -56.91 19.56
N ASP A 936 21.29 -56.85 19.94
CA ASP A 936 21.76 -56.74 21.32
C ASP A 936 22.62 -55.47 21.58
N GLY A 937 22.64 -54.55 20.62
CA GLY A 937 23.34 -53.27 20.71
C GLY A 937 24.85 -53.36 20.45
N ASN A 938 25.31 -54.42 19.75
CA ASN A 938 26.73 -54.58 19.40
C ASN A 938 26.96 -55.32 18.06
N GLN A 939 28.22 -55.49 17.67
CA GLN A 939 28.67 -56.07 16.38
C GLN A 939 29.58 -57.27 16.63
N SER A 940 29.05 -58.23 17.38
CA SER A 940 29.71 -59.47 17.76
C SER A 940 29.09 -60.66 17.00
N ASN A 941 29.74 -61.81 17.09
CA ASN A 941 29.25 -63.09 16.58
C ASN A 941 29.46 -64.18 17.65
N THR A 942 29.43 -63.81 18.94
CA THR A 942 29.84 -64.67 20.07
C THR A 942 28.86 -64.62 21.26
N ASP A 943 27.67 -64.12 20.98
CA ASP A 943 26.53 -63.79 21.82
C ASP A 943 25.24 -64.13 21.05
N GLY A 944 24.07 -63.89 21.63
CA GLY A 944 22.78 -64.39 21.10
C GLY A 944 22.33 -63.81 19.74
N CYS A 945 23.07 -62.85 19.19
CA CYS A 945 22.86 -62.26 17.88
C CYS A 945 24.20 -62.16 17.12
N VAL A 946 24.20 -62.46 15.82
CA VAL A 946 25.39 -62.29 14.98
C VAL A 946 25.39 -60.94 14.26
N ASP A 947 26.51 -60.50 13.70
CA ASP A 947 26.75 -59.21 13.01
C ASP A 947 25.87 -58.98 11.75
N GLY A 948 25.09 -59.99 11.34
CA GLY A 948 24.02 -59.90 10.34
C GLY A 948 22.61 -59.68 10.92
N CYS A 949 22.49 -59.60 12.25
CA CYS A 949 21.27 -59.60 13.06
C CYS A 949 20.31 -60.78 12.79
N GLU A 950 20.91 -61.93 12.51
CA GLU A 950 20.27 -63.25 12.57
C GLU A 950 20.49 -63.86 13.96
N VAL A 951 19.55 -64.70 14.43
CA VAL A 951 19.68 -65.35 15.75
C VAL A 951 20.75 -66.43 15.68
N ALA A 952 21.71 -66.36 16.60
CA ALA A 952 22.80 -67.30 16.80
C ALA A 952 22.30 -68.77 16.79
N ALA A 953 22.97 -69.64 16.02
CA ALA A 953 22.47 -70.98 15.72
C ALA A 953 23.56 -72.04 15.57
N CYS A 954 23.37 -73.16 16.27
CA CYS A 954 24.19 -74.36 16.18
C CYS A 954 24.59 -74.73 14.75
N GLY A 955 25.90 -74.70 14.47
CA GLY A 955 26.46 -74.99 13.15
C GLY A 955 26.70 -73.76 12.26
N ASP A 956 26.60 -72.52 12.76
CA ASP A 956 26.82 -71.29 11.99
C ASP A 956 28.30 -70.88 11.79
N GLY A 957 29.23 -71.49 12.52
CA GLY A 957 30.67 -71.26 12.38
C GLY A 957 31.32 -70.36 13.45
N TYR A 958 30.55 -69.92 14.45
CA TYR A 958 31.05 -69.24 15.65
C TYR A 958 30.75 -70.08 16.90
N VAL A 959 31.14 -69.63 18.10
CA VAL A 959 30.75 -70.27 19.37
C VAL A 959 30.18 -69.20 20.28
N GLN A 960 28.87 -69.24 20.55
CA GLN A 960 28.20 -68.16 21.30
C GLN A 960 27.94 -68.51 22.78
N ASP A 961 28.40 -67.64 23.70
CA ASP A 961 28.42 -67.92 25.14
C ASP A 961 27.01 -68.03 25.74
N GLY A 962 26.64 -69.24 26.17
CA GLY A 962 25.32 -69.54 26.71
C GLY A 962 24.25 -69.92 25.68
N VAL A 963 24.59 -69.97 24.39
CA VAL A 963 23.74 -70.57 23.33
C VAL A 963 24.13 -72.04 23.11
N GLU A 964 25.43 -72.33 23.04
CA GLU A 964 25.98 -73.66 22.72
C GLU A 964 27.29 -73.95 23.47
N ASP A 965 27.68 -75.23 23.57
CA ASP A 965 28.95 -75.63 24.21
C ASP A 965 30.11 -75.76 23.18
N CYS A 966 29.81 -75.98 21.90
CA CYS A 966 30.77 -75.98 20.79
C CYS A 966 30.07 -75.89 19.41
N ASP A 967 30.82 -75.44 18.39
CA ASP A 967 30.45 -75.46 16.97
C ASP A 967 31.54 -76.20 16.15
N ASP A 968 31.12 -76.91 15.10
CA ASP A 968 31.98 -77.43 14.04
C ASP A 968 31.50 -77.04 12.62
N SER A 969 30.71 -75.96 12.55
CA SER A 969 30.11 -75.36 11.36
C SER A 969 29.13 -76.28 10.61
N ASN A 970 28.57 -77.26 11.31
CA ASN A 970 27.46 -78.09 10.84
C ASN A 970 26.65 -78.70 12.00
N THR A 971 25.66 -79.54 11.70
CA THR A 971 24.75 -80.18 12.70
C THR A 971 24.75 -81.71 12.59
N THR A 972 25.88 -82.29 12.20
CA THR A 972 26.06 -83.75 12.17
C THR A 972 26.55 -84.22 13.55
N ALA A 973 25.96 -85.32 14.05
CA ALA A 973 26.42 -85.94 15.29
C ALA A 973 27.57 -86.92 15.01
N GLY A 974 28.75 -86.63 15.56
CA GLY A 974 29.90 -87.55 15.62
C GLY A 974 31.22 -87.04 15.05
N ASP A 975 31.28 -85.81 14.53
CA ASP A 975 32.48 -85.22 13.90
C ASP A 975 33.15 -84.09 14.70
N GLY A 976 32.45 -83.43 15.63
CA GLY A 976 33.03 -82.48 16.59
C GLY A 976 32.09 -82.16 17.75
N CYS A 977 30.87 -81.76 17.40
CA CYS A 977 29.75 -81.54 18.31
C CYS A 977 28.61 -82.55 18.01
N ASP A 978 27.52 -82.52 18.79
CA ASP A 978 26.27 -83.17 18.41
C ASP A 978 25.30 -82.19 17.72
N ALA A 979 24.17 -82.70 17.22
CA ALA A 979 23.18 -81.93 16.48
C ALA A 979 22.39 -80.91 17.34
N ASP A 980 22.58 -80.90 18.66
CA ASP A 980 22.08 -79.90 19.59
C ASP A 980 23.24 -78.98 20.10
N CYS A 981 24.41 -79.04 19.44
CA CYS A 981 25.68 -78.36 19.76
C CYS A 981 26.18 -78.54 21.20
N LEU A 982 26.01 -79.75 21.72
CA LEU A 982 26.65 -80.23 22.94
C LEU A 982 27.87 -81.12 22.59
N SER A 983 28.87 -81.15 23.46
CA SER A 983 30.10 -81.91 23.20
C SER A 983 29.92 -83.41 23.47
N GLU A 984 30.19 -84.27 22.48
CA GLU A 984 29.92 -85.73 22.53
C GLU A 984 30.77 -86.52 23.56
N GLY A 985 30.29 -86.56 24.81
CA GLY A 985 30.97 -87.19 25.93
C GLY A 985 30.96 -88.73 25.96
N GLN A 986 31.92 -89.39 25.30
CA GLN A 986 32.21 -90.82 25.49
C GLN A 986 33.04 -91.10 26.76
N GLY A 987 32.60 -92.06 27.61
CA GLY A 987 33.28 -92.40 28.88
C GLY A 987 33.72 -93.87 29.00
N GLY A 988 35.02 -94.14 29.17
CA GLY A 988 35.49 -95.53 29.26
C GLY A 988 36.98 -95.85 29.46
N ALA A 989 37.66 -95.23 30.43
CA ALA A 989 38.96 -95.66 31.00
C ALA A 989 40.19 -95.85 30.06
N GLY A 990 41.17 -94.92 30.15
CA GLY A 990 42.45 -95.02 29.42
C GLY A 990 43.67 -94.34 30.09
N GLY A 991 43.45 -93.23 30.81
CA GLY A 991 44.45 -92.54 31.66
C GLY A 991 44.97 -91.22 31.09
N GLY A 992 45.15 -90.18 31.94
CA GLY A 992 45.69 -88.90 31.43
C GLY A 992 45.59 -87.59 32.25
N GLY A 993 45.22 -87.57 33.54
CA GLY A 993 45.34 -86.36 34.38
C GLY A 993 44.20 -85.32 34.29
N GLY A 994 44.32 -84.24 35.06
CA GLY A 994 43.27 -83.21 35.27
C GLY A 994 42.42 -83.44 36.53
N ALA A 995 41.99 -82.37 37.21
CA ALA A 995 41.21 -82.43 38.46
C ALA A 995 40.18 -81.28 38.57
N GLY A 996 39.05 -81.51 39.27
CA GLY A 996 37.99 -80.52 39.51
C GLY A 996 36.97 -80.94 40.58
N GLY A 997 36.09 -80.02 40.97
CA GLY A 997 35.06 -80.12 42.05
C GLY A 997 35.29 -79.07 43.17
N GLU A 998 34.29 -78.41 43.78
CA GLU A 998 32.79 -78.46 43.76
C GLU A 998 32.24 -76.99 43.63
N GLY A 999 30.95 -76.59 43.54
CA GLY A 999 29.60 -77.18 43.73
C GLY A 999 28.78 -76.36 44.76
N GLY A 1000 27.46 -76.07 44.65
CA GLY A 1000 26.41 -76.37 43.66
C GLY A 1000 25.00 -75.92 44.16
N VAL A 1001 23.92 -76.58 43.67
CA VAL A 1001 22.51 -76.68 44.17
C VAL A 1001 21.50 -75.48 44.19
N GLY A 1002 20.34 -75.63 43.49
CA GLY A 1002 19.02 -75.77 44.20
C GLY A 1002 17.74 -74.93 43.86
N GLY A 1003 16.88 -75.38 42.92
CA GLY A 1003 15.44 -75.75 43.17
C GLY A 1003 14.19 -74.80 43.08
N ALA A 1004 13.27 -75.11 42.12
CA ALA A 1004 11.77 -74.98 42.09
C ALA A 1004 11.04 -73.58 42.14
N GLY A 1005 9.83 -73.36 41.55
CA GLY A 1005 9.00 -74.11 40.58
C GLY A 1005 7.48 -73.74 40.48
N GLY A 1006 6.85 -73.81 39.27
CA GLY A 1006 5.37 -73.80 38.99
C GLY A 1006 4.69 -72.46 38.61
N THR A 1007 3.56 -72.33 37.87
CA THR A 1007 2.67 -73.27 37.10
C THR A 1007 1.73 -72.58 36.04
N GLY A 1008 1.69 -73.06 34.77
CA GLY A 1008 0.54 -73.06 33.79
C GLY A 1008 -0.01 -71.75 33.15
N GLY A 1009 -0.57 -71.71 31.91
CA GLY A 1009 -0.60 -72.69 30.80
C GLY A 1009 -1.64 -72.42 29.65
N SER A 1010 -1.31 -72.78 28.39
CA SER A 1010 -2.15 -72.88 27.13
C SER A 1010 -2.82 -71.61 26.53
N GLY A 1011 -2.97 -71.37 25.20
CA GLY A 1011 -2.59 -72.08 23.93
C GLY A 1011 -3.80 -72.37 22.99
N GLY A 1012 -3.78 -72.28 21.63
CA GLY A 1012 -2.80 -71.83 20.60
C GLY A 1012 -3.20 -72.22 19.13
N SER A 1013 -2.35 -71.90 18.12
CA SER A 1013 -2.26 -72.43 16.71
C SER A 1013 -3.13 -71.95 15.50
N GLY A 1014 -2.45 -71.67 14.35
CA GLY A 1014 -2.87 -71.88 12.94
C GLY A 1014 -3.62 -70.75 12.16
N GLY A 1015 -3.42 -70.50 10.84
CA GLY A 1015 -2.40 -70.95 9.86
C GLY A 1015 -2.79 -70.78 8.36
N ALA A 1016 -1.81 -70.48 7.47
CA ALA A 1016 -1.87 -70.41 5.96
C ALA A 1016 -2.83 -69.37 5.31
N GLY A 1017 -2.70 -68.92 4.04
CA GLY A 1017 -1.67 -69.09 2.99
C GLY A 1017 -2.25 -69.03 1.55
N GLY A 1018 -1.60 -68.35 0.58
CA GLY A 1018 -2.03 -68.31 -0.85
C GLY A 1018 -1.49 -67.11 -1.67
N ALA A 1019 -1.43 -67.20 -3.02
CA ALA A 1019 -0.71 -66.21 -3.86
C ALA A 1019 -1.20 -66.04 -5.32
N GLY A 1020 -0.93 -64.85 -5.89
CA GLY A 1020 -0.70 -64.60 -7.33
C GLY A 1020 -1.91 -64.43 -8.29
N GLY A 1021 -1.74 -63.66 -9.38
CA GLY A 1021 -2.68 -63.67 -10.52
C GLY A 1021 -2.84 -62.39 -11.34
N THR A 1022 -2.04 -62.24 -12.40
CA THR A 1022 -2.03 -61.14 -13.39
C THR A 1022 -3.34 -60.85 -14.18
N GLY A 1023 -3.65 -59.55 -14.37
CA GLY A 1023 -3.82 -58.93 -15.69
C GLY A 1023 -5.20 -58.92 -16.40
N GLY A 1024 -5.38 -57.95 -17.33
CA GLY A 1024 -6.44 -57.92 -18.35
C GLY A 1024 -7.26 -56.62 -18.42
N ALA A 1025 -7.50 -56.10 -19.62
CA ALA A 1025 -8.36 -54.93 -19.88
C ALA A 1025 -9.39 -55.22 -21.00
N GLY A 1026 -10.57 -54.60 -20.92
CA GLY A 1026 -11.67 -54.73 -21.89
C GLY A 1026 -12.82 -53.77 -21.56
N GLY A 1027 -13.69 -53.45 -22.53
CA GLY A 1027 -14.73 -52.41 -22.39
C GLY A 1027 -16.08 -52.73 -23.05
N SER A 1028 -16.79 -51.69 -23.52
CA SER A 1028 -18.19 -51.63 -24.03
C SER A 1028 -19.29 -51.49 -22.93
N GLY A 1029 -20.45 -50.85 -23.16
CA GLY A 1029 -20.90 -50.03 -24.32
C GLY A 1029 -22.43 -49.72 -24.34
N GLY A 1030 -22.86 -48.75 -25.17
CA GLY A 1030 -24.28 -48.35 -25.44
C GLY A 1030 -24.72 -47.04 -24.73
N ALA A 1031 -25.28 -45.97 -25.33
CA ALA A 1031 -26.20 -45.71 -26.48
C ALA A 1031 -27.71 -45.75 -26.11
N GLY A 1032 -28.61 -44.86 -26.56
CA GLY A 1032 -28.57 -43.65 -27.43
C GLY A 1032 -29.86 -42.79 -27.19
N GLY A 1033 -30.27 -41.78 -27.98
CA GLY A 1033 -29.82 -41.22 -29.27
C GLY A 1033 -30.54 -39.89 -29.60
N GLU A 1034 -30.49 -39.41 -30.85
CA GLU A 1034 -30.84 -38.03 -31.27
C GLU A 1034 -32.26 -37.81 -31.84
N GLY A 1035 -32.71 -36.55 -31.92
CA GLY A 1035 -33.55 -36.07 -33.03
C GLY A 1035 -34.66 -35.03 -32.72
N GLY A 1036 -34.74 -33.95 -33.51
CA GLY A 1036 -35.93 -33.08 -33.64
C GLY A 1036 -35.65 -31.57 -33.59
N SER A 1037 -36.11 -30.81 -34.60
CA SER A 1037 -35.87 -29.36 -34.73
C SER A 1037 -37.09 -28.58 -35.24
N GLY A 1038 -37.20 -27.29 -34.83
CA GLY A 1038 -37.99 -26.26 -35.51
C GLY A 1038 -39.24 -25.74 -34.79
N GLY A 1039 -39.50 -24.42 -34.94
CA GLY A 1039 -40.70 -23.72 -34.46
C GLY A 1039 -40.41 -22.25 -34.12
N GLU A 1040 -41.21 -21.31 -34.64
CA GLU A 1040 -41.02 -19.86 -34.49
C GLU A 1040 -42.15 -19.18 -33.70
N ALA A 1041 -41.81 -18.02 -33.09
CA ALA A 1041 -42.67 -16.87 -32.78
C ALA A 1041 -43.86 -17.01 -31.79
N GLY A 1042 -44.21 -15.88 -31.15
CA GLY A 1042 -45.44 -15.72 -30.35
C GLY A 1042 -45.25 -14.86 -29.09
N ALA A 1043 -45.71 -13.61 -29.12
CA ALA A 1043 -45.53 -12.63 -28.04
C ALA A 1043 -46.70 -12.59 -27.02
N THR A 1044 -46.58 -11.70 -26.03
CA THR A 1044 -47.61 -11.22 -25.06
C THR A 1044 -47.93 -12.11 -23.86
N GLY A 1045 -48.30 -11.48 -22.73
CA GLY A 1045 -48.97 -12.16 -21.60
C GLY A 1045 -48.48 -11.77 -20.21
N GLU A 1046 -49.16 -10.80 -19.58
CA GLU A 1046 -49.31 -10.75 -18.12
C GLU A 1046 -49.99 -12.06 -17.63
N GLY A 1047 -49.87 -12.54 -16.40
CA GLY A 1047 -49.28 -11.99 -15.18
C GLY A 1047 -50.18 -12.35 -13.98
N GLY A 1048 -49.59 -12.63 -12.80
CA GLY A 1048 -50.32 -12.55 -11.53
C GLY A 1048 -50.35 -13.76 -10.58
N THR A 1049 -49.65 -13.60 -9.45
CA THR A 1049 -50.09 -13.96 -8.09
C THR A 1049 -50.05 -15.47 -7.67
N GLN A 1050 -49.90 -15.89 -6.39
CA GLN A 1050 -49.74 -15.20 -5.09
C GLN A 1050 -48.69 -15.91 -4.17
N GLY A 1051 -48.11 -15.14 -3.23
CA GLY A 1051 -47.73 -15.61 -1.89
C GLY A 1051 -46.25 -15.95 -1.63
N ALA A 1052 -45.68 -15.65 -0.45
CA ALA A 1052 -46.18 -14.86 0.68
C ALA A 1052 -45.03 -14.43 1.64
N GLY A 1053 -45.27 -13.43 2.49
CA GLY A 1053 -44.47 -13.13 3.69
C GLY A 1053 -43.50 -11.94 3.59
N GLY A 1054 -43.84 -10.83 4.25
CA GLY A 1054 -42.98 -9.66 4.42
C GLY A 1054 -43.45 -8.77 5.57
N SER A 1055 -42.53 -8.00 6.17
CA SER A 1055 -42.74 -7.19 7.39
C SER A 1055 -42.51 -5.69 7.17
N THR A 1056 -43.11 -4.88 8.04
CA THR A 1056 -43.16 -3.39 8.03
C THR A 1056 -43.01 -2.89 9.49
N PRO A 1057 -43.13 -1.59 9.86
CA PRO A 1057 -43.20 -0.29 9.14
C PRO A 1057 -42.09 0.68 9.70
N PRO A 1058 -42.18 2.04 9.78
CA PRO A 1058 -43.10 3.06 9.22
C PRO A 1058 -42.41 4.29 8.52
N SER A 1059 -43.19 5.37 8.32
CA SER A 1059 -42.96 6.67 7.61
C SER A 1059 -42.02 7.67 8.33
N SER A 1060 -41.73 8.93 7.90
CA SER A 1060 -42.50 9.95 7.13
C SER A 1060 -41.62 11.05 6.47
N GLY A 1061 -42.22 12.13 5.90
CA GLY A 1061 -41.55 13.32 5.32
C GLY A 1061 -40.95 14.32 6.35
N ASP A 1062 -40.65 15.58 6.04
CA ASP A 1062 -41.04 16.43 4.88
C ASP A 1062 -40.08 17.65 4.67
N SER A 1063 -40.50 18.60 3.82
CA SER A 1063 -40.06 19.99 3.53
C SER A 1063 -39.54 20.84 4.73
N GLY A 1064 -38.85 22.00 4.61
CA GLY A 1064 -38.42 22.84 3.46
C GLY A 1064 -38.10 24.31 3.87
N CYS A 1065 -37.48 25.11 2.98
CA CYS A 1065 -37.38 26.60 2.95
C CYS A 1065 -37.16 27.49 4.23
N GLY A 1066 -35.98 28.15 4.31
CA GLY A 1066 -35.86 29.60 4.01
C GLY A 1066 -36.05 30.74 5.07
N CYS A 1067 -35.33 31.86 4.81
CA CYS A 1067 -35.63 33.28 5.12
C CYS A 1067 -35.36 33.98 6.50
N ARG A 1068 -34.29 34.83 6.49
CA ARG A 1068 -34.27 36.31 6.74
C ARG A 1068 -34.52 36.95 8.13
N THR A 1069 -33.68 37.99 8.38
CA THR A 1069 -33.94 39.27 9.12
C THR A 1069 -34.13 39.24 10.66
N ALA A 1070 -33.80 40.29 11.46
CA ALA A 1070 -33.05 41.54 11.22
C ALA A 1070 -32.58 42.22 12.55
N GLY A 1071 -31.65 43.19 12.44
CA GLY A 1071 -31.34 44.23 13.43
C GLY A 1071 -30.07 45.00 13.02
N SER A 1072 -30.08 46.29 12.63
CA SER A 1072 -30.41 47.53 13.37
C SER A 1072 -29.40 47.85 14.50
N GLU A 1073 -28.78 49.03 14.60
CA GLU A 1073 -29.02 50.31 13.90
C GLU A 1073 -27.84 51.31 14.07
N GLN A 1074 -27.81 52.40 13.27
CA GLN A 1074 -26.96 53.63 13.41
C GLN A 1074 -25.43 53.41 13.23
N GLY A 1075 -24.56 54.35 12.80
CA GLY A 1075 -24.59 55.81 12.60
C GLY A 1075 -23.35 56.43 13.31
N THR A 1076 -22.55 57.38 12.81
CA THR A 1076 -22.67 58.40 11.74
C THR A 1076 -21.32 59.09 11.39
N GLN A 1077 -21.16 59.56 10.14
CA GLN A 1077 -20.51 60.82 9.67
C GLN A 1077 -19.00 61.19 9.89
N GLY A 1078 -18.48 62.04 8.97
CA GLY A 1078 -17.15 62.70 8.97
C GLY A 1078 -16.13 62.02 8.04
N GLY A 1079 -15.35 62.67 7.14
CA GLY A 1079 -14.96 64.08 6.95
C GLY A 1079 -13.50 64.31 7.44
N LEU A 1080 -12.58 65.02 6.76
CA LEU A 1080 -12.62 65.83 5.54
C LEU A 1080 -11.17 66.19 5.04
N LEU A 1081 -10.96 66.37 3.73
CA LEU A 1081 -9.90 67.16 3.02
C LEU A 1081 -8.35 66.86 3.11
N LEU A 1082 -7.75 66.72 1.91
CA LEU A 1082 -6.53 67.37 1.33
C LEU A 1082 -5.30 67.78 2.18
N VAL A 1083 -4.07 67.51 1.65
CA VAL A 1083 -3.05 68.49 1.16
C VAL A 1083 -1.81 67.80 0.54
N LEU A 1084 -1.02 68.51 -0.30
CA LEU A 1084 0.20 68.01 -1.00
C LEU A 1084 1.53 68.33 -0.27
N GLY A 1085 2.59 67.55 -0.58
CA GLY A 1085 4.01 67.87 -0.35
C GLY A 1085 4.83 66.62 0.07
N GLY A 1086 6.12 66.45 -0.25
CA GLY A 1086 7.09 67.27 -1.00
C GLY A 1086 8.33 66.45 -1.40
N LEU A 1087 9.35 67.06 -2.02
CA LEU A 1087 10.42 66.37 -2.79
C LEU A 1087 11.84 66.44 -2.16
N LEU A 1088 12.73 65.56 -2.65
CA LEU A 1088 14.21 65.67 -2.75
C LEU A 1088 15.16 65.28 -1.57
N THR A 1089 15.72 64.07 -1.69
CA THR A 1089 17.17 63.71 -1.72
C THR A 1089 18.17 64.09 -0.61
N ALA A 1090 19.01 63.11 -0.26
CA ALA A 1090 20.43 63.29 0.09
C ALA A 1090 21.31 62.24 -0.64
N ALA A 1091 22.62 62.47 -0.74
CA ALA A 1091 23.62 61.61 -1.41
C ALA A 1091 24.83 61.37 -0.46
N ALA A 1092 25.95 60.68 -0.75
CA ALA A 1092 26.51 60.18 -2.01
C ALA A 1092 27.70 59.19 -1.76
N ARG A 1093 28.08 58.37 -2.78
CA ARG A 1093 29.48 57.93 -3.12
C ARG A 1093 30.26 57.07 -2.07
N ARG A 1094 31.29 56.24 -2.37
CA ARG A 1094 32.09 55.94 -3.60
C ARG A 1094 32.97 54.66 -3.38
N ARG A 1095 33.05 53.75 -4.38
CA ARG A 1095 34.21 52.83 -4.67
C ARG A 1095 34.61 51.81 -3.54
N ARG A 1096 35.40 50.74 -3.72
CA ARG A 1096 36.21 50.21 -4.87
C ARG A 1096 36.45 48.68 -4.73
N SER A 1097 36.43 47.95 -5.86
CA SER A 1097 37.27 46.78 -6.24
C SER A 1097 37.69 45.63 -5.27
N ARG A 1098 37.33 44.39 -5.68
CA ARG A 1098 38.14 43.15 -5.77
C ARG A 1098 38.65 42.38 -4.51
N ARG A 1099 38.23 41.09 -4.49
CA ARG A 1099 38.95 39.84 -4.16
C ARG A 1099 39.54 39.61 -2.74
N ALA A 1100 39.14 38.46 -2.20
CA ALA A 1100 39.92 37.45 -1.49
C ALA A 1100 40.62 37.82 -0.16
N ALA A 1101 40.15 37.24 0.94
CA ALA A 1101 40.63 35.90 1.28
C ALA A 1101 39.60 34.88 0.77
#